data_AF-A0A847GY84-F1
#
_entry.id   AF-A0A847GY84-F1
#
_cell.length_a   1.000
_cell.length_b   1.000
_cell.length_c   1.000
_cell.angle_alpha   90.00
_cell.angle_beta   90.00
_cell.angle_gamma   90.00
#
_symmetry.space_group_name_H-M   'P 1'
#
loop_
_entity.id
_entity.type
_entity.pdbx_description
1 polymer ?
#
loop_
_entity_poly.entity_id
_entity_poly.type
_entity_poly.pdbx_seq_one_letter_code
_entity_poly.pdbx_strand_id
1 'polypeptide(L)'
;MTTPAPDASPAKDAPQAEDAPREVRYEHSQEFPRILAQQKISLLVSTYQAGKLVVLGSHEDRLALSFHNFEQAMGIAIHRRRIAVGGRSQVWYLRNTPSVAAQVDPPGTHDACYLTRASHVTENIHGHELAWCGDELWLVNTRFSCLCTLDDDHSFVPRWRPPFISTLAPEDRCHLNGLAVQQERPKYVTAHSETDTPAGWRPVKATSGCVVDVTSGQTVARGFAMPHSPRVHAGRLWLLNSGCGQLVTVRPSDGQVQVVSRQPGYTRGLSFAGPYAFIGLSKIRETSTFGGVPIAEDRESLKCGVGVVDLRTGRLVAHFEFLSGVEEIFDVQVLHRTRHPYFSGPFAHAEGRPPIWIVPQAGTEAPPIRIEDTGASSGAGEPPAAPPNVPATALAHYQRGNSWFERDNFAEAAACFEESLRICPTFAEAHCNLGVTRQFQGRFADSAASLQQALKLRPEMPAAHFNLAMTSFLSGDLERAWSEYEWRWKCRHFANRPTAASELAPPWNGEHLPGKTLLVYGEQGVGDEIMFAACVPELQRSAGRLLLACEVRLAPLLARSFPGTTVVPAETLAYAEQRRGLGQIDFQTAAGSVPRWLWSRGTSTPPRPGFLAADAAAREAWRHRLRVLGPGPKVGISWRGGKDAAERRRRSTALEQWLPLLTTPGCHFVNLQYGESQPEVLDVSSRVGVPIKHWLEVNPIVDLDAFAALISALDLVISVDNSTLHLAAALGVPTWGLVTFPSASYWRWFGDGDESPWYTALRLWRKQLADPWDEMFRRLRTVLETRVAAASATPS
;
A
#
# COMPACT_ATOMS: atom_id res chain seq x y z
N MET A 1 37.10 32.52 -21.08
CA MET A 1 37.32 31.08 -20.80
C MET A 1 36.59 30.76 -19.52
N THR A 2 35.35 30.29 -19.65
CA THR A 2 34.48 29.93 -18.53
C THR A 2 33.67 28.73 -18.99
N THR A 3 33.98 27.58 -18.40
CA THR A 3 33.32 26.29 -18.55
C THR A 3 31.82 26.38 -18.21
N PRO A 4 30.90 25.86 -19.05
CA PRO A 4 29.50 25.69 -18.65
C PRO A 4 29.36 24.47 -17.74
N ALA A 5 28.54 24.61 -16.70
CA ALA A 5 28.15 23.57 -15.76
C ALA A 5 27.33 22.46 -16.46
N PRO A 6 27.34 21.22 -15.94
CA PRO A 6 26.59 20.11 -16.53
C PRO A 6 25.09 20.24 -16.26
N ASP A 7 24.31 20.13 -17.33
CA ASP A 7 22.84 20.19 -17.32
C ASP A 7 22.27 18.99 -16.56
N ALA A 8 21.53 19.28 -15.49
CA ALA A 8 20.86 18.28 -14.67
C ALA A 8 19.75 17.59 -15.48
N SER A 9 19.83 16.27 -15.60
CA SER A 9 18.78 15.43 -16.19
C SER A 9 17.44 15.65 -15.45
N PRO A 10 16.30 15.81 -16.15
CA PRO A 10 15.02 15.95 -15.49
C PRO A 10 14.63 14.60 -14.87
N ALA A 11 14.53 14.57 -13.54
CA ALA A 11 13.93 13.49 -12.78
C ALA A 11 12.49 13.27 -13.25
N LYS A 12 12.24 12.15 -13.93
CA LYS A 12 10.91 11.67 -14.29
C LYS A 12 10.54 10.50 -13.38
N ASP A 13 10.29 10.81 -12.12
CA ASP A 13 9.57 9.93 -11.19
C ASP A 13 8.49 10.75 -10.50
N ALA A 14 7.52 11.23 -11.29
CA ALA A 14 6.25 11.69 -10.75
C ALA A 14 5.36 10.45 -10.51
N PRO A 15 4.82 10.23 -9.31
CA PRO A 15 3.93 9.11 -9.07
C PRO A 15 2.71 9.20 -9.98
N GLN A 16 2.46 8.14 -10.76
CA GLN A 16 1.21 7.97 -11.50
C GLN A 16 0.05 7.99 -10.49
N ALA A 17 -0.90 8.90 -10.68
CA ALA A 17 -2.11 9.00 -9.88
C ALA A 17 -2.88 7.67 -9.95
N GLU A 18 -3.15 7.05 -8.79
CA GLU A 18 -3.96 5.83 -8.69
C GLU A 18 -5.43 6.10 -9.06
N ASP A 19 -5.99 5.12 -9.76
CA ASP A 19 -7.21 5.13 -10.56
C ASP A 19 -8.49 5.28 -9.74
N ALA A 20 -9.28 6.33 -10.01
CA ALA A 20 -10.74 6.16 -10.01
C ALA A 20 -11.09 5.02 -10.99
N PRO A 21 -12.15 4.21 -10.76
CA PRO A 21 -12.47 3.08 -11.63
C PRO A 21 -12.57 3.55 -13.09
N ARG A 22 -11.52 3.28 -13.87
CA ARG A 22 -11.49 3.60 -15.29
C ARG A 22 -12.35 2.58 -16.00
N GLU A 23 -13.44 3.04 -16.60
CA GLU A 23 -14.24 2.22 -17.48
C GLU A 23 -13.34 1.71 -18.62
N VAL A 24 -13.13 0.38 -18.68
CA VAL A 24 -12.40 -0.27 -19.76
C VAL A 24 -13.40 -0.66 -20.84
N ARG A 25 -13.39 0.08 -21.95
CA ARG A 25 -14.11 -0.27 -23.16
C ARG A 25 -13.17 -0.99 -24.11
N TYR A 26 -13.67 -2.00 -24.79
CA TYR A 26 -12.91 -2.78 -25.75
C TYR A 26 -13.80 -3.21 -26.92
N GLU A 27 -13.16 -3.56 -28.03
CA GLU A 27 -13.78 -4.20 -29.18
C GLU A 27 -12.91 -5.36 -29.67
N HIS A 28 -13.49 -6.29 -30.42
CA HIS A 28 -12.74 -7.37 -31.04
C HIS A 28 -13.40 -7.83 -32.33
N SER A 29 -12.58 -8.35 -33.25
CA SER A 29 -13.09 -9.05 -34.44
C SER A 29 -13.84 -10.35 -34.05
N GLN A 30 -14.80 -10.77 -34.87
CA GLN A 30 -15.55 -12.02 -34.64
C GLN A 30 -14.65 -13.27 -34.62
N GLU A 31 -13.55 -13.26 -35.37
CA GLU A 31 -12.61 -14.39 -35.46
C GLU A 31 -11.72 -14.52 -34.22
N PHE A 32 -11.56 -13.48 -33.41
CA PHE A 32 -10.65 -13.50 -32.27
C PHE A 32 -10.98 -14.60 -31.23
N PRO A 33 -12.19 -14.65 -30.62
CA PRO A 33 -12.53 -15.73 -29.69
C PRO A 33 -12.57 -17.11 -30.36
N ARG A 34 -12.91 -17.19 -31.66
CA ARG A 34 -12.89 -18.45 -32.42
C ARG A 34 -11.49 -19.01 -32.55
N ILE A 35 -10.49 -18.18 -32.84
CA ILE A 35 -9.09 -18.59 -32.91
C ILE A 35 -8.62 -19.09 -31.53
N LEU A 36 -8.95 -18.39 -30.44
CA LEU A 36 -8.61 -18.83 -29.08
C LEU A 36 -9.20 -20.22 -28.78
N ALA A 37 -10.49 -20.41 -29.08
CA ALA A 37 -11.20 -21.67 -28.87
C ALA A 37 -10.62 -22.82 -29.72
N GLN A 38 -10.39 -22.58 -31.02
CA GLN A 38 -9.84 -23.57 -31.96
C GLN A 38 -8.43 -24.01 -31.59
N GLN A 39 -7.58 -23.06 -31.20
CA GLN A 39 -6.21 -23.36 -30.74
C GLN A 39 -6.17 -23.91 -29.31
N LYS A 40 -7.31 -23.88 -28.58
CA LYS A 40 -7.42 -24.26 -27.16
C LYS A 40 -6.44 -23.47 -26.29
N ILE A 41 -6.46 -22.15 -26.44
CA ILE A 41 -5.54 -21.24 -25.75
C ILE A 41 -6.29 -20.10 -25.06
N SER A 42 -5.59 -19.48 -24.13
CA SER A 42 -5.88 -18.15 -23.60
C SER A 42 -4.65 -17.28 -23.76
N LEU A 43 -4.80 -15.96 -23.77
CA LEU A 43 -3.69 -15.01 -23.79
C LEU A 43 -3.56 -14.34 -22.43
N LEU A 44 -2.33 -14.18 -21.98
CA LEU A 44 -1.95 -13.35 -20.86
C LEU A 44 -1.32 -12.08 -21.41
N VAL A 45 -1.87 -10.94 -21.04
CA VAL A 45 -1.43 -9.63 -21.53
C VAL A 45 -1.11 -8.76 -20.32
N SER A 46 0.16 -8.41 -20.12
CA SER A 46 0.53 -7.46 -19.08
C SER A 46 0.38 -6.03 -19.58
N THR A 47 -0.11 -5.16 -18.71
CA THR A 47 -0.30 -3.73 -19.00
C THR A 47 0.62 -2.92 -18.08
N TYR A 48 1.45 -2.07 -18.66
CA TYR A 48 2.50 -1.39 -17.91
C TYR A 48 1.94 -0.34 -16.94
N GLN A 49 1.25 0.66 -17.47
CA GLN A 49 0.75 1.80 -16.69
C GLN A 49 -0.49 1.44 -15.86
N ALA A 50 -1.34 0.55 -16.36
CA ALA A 50 -2.53 0.13 -15.63
C ALA A 50 -2.23 -0.92 -14.54
N GLY A 51 -1.01 -1.49 -14.52
CA GLY A 51 -0.62 -2.48 -13.52
C GLY A 51 -1.47 -3.75 -13.53
N LYS A 52 -2.11 -4.09 -14.65
CA LYS A 52 -2.96 -5.29 -14.76
C LYS A 52 -2.26 -6.43 -15.49
N LEU A 53 -2.58 -7.66 -15.10
CA LEU A 53 -2.53 -8.84 -15.95
C LEU A 53 -3.94 -9.08 -16.49
N VAL A 54 -4.10 -8.95 -17.80
CA VAL A 54 -5.36 -9.20 -18.50
C VAL A 54 -5.33 -10.63 -19.06
N VAL A 55 -6.42 -11.35 -18.85
CA VAL A 55 -6.59 -12.73 -19.32
C VAL A 55 -7.69 -12.77 -20.36
N LEU A 56 -7.32 -13.14 -21.59
CA LEU A 56 -8.22 -13.25 -22.74
C LEU A 56 -8.42 -14.73 -23.07
N GLY A 57 -9.60 -15.25 -22.77
CA GLY A 57 -10.00 -16.64 -23.04
C GLY A 57 -11.23 -16.71 -23.94
N SER A 58 -11.78 -17.92 -24.06
CA SER A 58 -13.02 -18.19 -24.77
C SER A 58 -13.92 -19.10 -23.94
N HIS A 59 -15.19 -18.72 -23.79
CA HIS A 59 -16.23 -19.54 -23.16
C HIS A 59 -17.48 -19.49 -24.04
N GLU A 60 -18.02 -20.65 -24.43
CA GLU A 60 -19.19 -20.75 -25.32
C GLU A 60 -19.06 -19.91 -26.61
N ASP A 61 -17.89 -19.99 -27.26
CA ASP A 61 -17.52 -19.23 -28.47
C ASP A 61 -17.56 -17.69 -28.31
N ARG A 62 -17.62 -17.19 -27.08
CA ARG A 62 -17.53 -15.76 -26.73
C ARG A 62 -16.20 -15.46 -26.06
N LEU A 63 -15.76 -14.21 -26.15
CA LEU A 63 -14.58 -13.74 -25.43
C LEU A 63 -14.85 -13.77 -23.93
N ALA A 64 -13.97 -14.41 -23.18
CA ALA A 64 -13.91 -14.31 -21.73
C ALA A 64 -12.75 -13.37 -21.35
N LEU A 65 -13.02 -12.36 -20.53
CA LEU A 65 -12.06 -11.31 -20.18
C LEU A 65 -12.02 -11.14 -18.66
N SER A 66 -10.82 -11.12 -18.08
CA SER A 66 -10.65 -10.75 -16.66
C SER A 66 -9.37 -9.94 -16.43
N PHE A 67 -9.41 -9.10 -15.39
CA PHE A 67 -8.30 -8.23 -14.98
C PHE A 67 -7.83 -8.61 -13.58
N HIS A 68 -6.51 -8.59 -13.37
CA HIS A 68 -5.86 -8.92 -12.11
C HIS A 68 -4.79 -7.87 -11.80
N ASN A 69 -4.80 -7.33 -10.60
CA ASN A 69 -3.90 -6.29 -10.13
C ASN A 69 -2.51 -6.85 -9.83
N PHE A 70 -1.50 -6.12 -10.28
CA PHE A 70 -0.08 -6.30 -9.98
C PHE A 70 0.54 -4.91 -9.79
N GLU A 71 1.62 -4.82 -9.01
CA GLU A 71 2.41 -3.60 -8.99
C GLU A 71 3.24 -3.52 -10.27
N GLN A 72 2.69 -2.90 -11.31
CA GLN A 72 3.31 -2.72 -12.63
C GLN A 72 3.66 -4.05 -13.32
N ALA A 73 2.66 -4.74 -13.86
CA ALA A 73 2.86 -5.99 -14.60
C ALA A 73 3.77 -5.78 -15.83
N MET A 74 4.87 -6.53 -15.89
CA MET A 74 5.89 -6.48 -16.94
C MET A 74 5.99 -7.83 -17.68
N GLY A 75 7.19 -8.42 -17.81
CA GLY A 75 7.37 -9.68 -18.56
C GLY A 75 6.63 -10.85 -17.90
N ILE A 76 6.16 -11.79 -18.73
CA ILE A 76 5.44 -12.98 -18.28
C ILE A 76 6.19 -14.23 -18.78
N ALA A 77 6.38 -15.23 -17.92
CA ALA A 77 6.95 -16.51 -18.32
C ALA A 77 6.06 -17.68 -17.89
N ILE A 78 5.75 -18.57 -18.82
CA ILE A 78 4.93 -19.75 -18.59
C ILE A 78 5.81 -20.99 -18.64
N HIS A 79 5.70 -21.88 -17.64
CA HIS A 79 6.35 -23.19 -17.67
C HIS A 79 5.53 -24.25 -16.95
N ARG A 80 5.12 -25.28 -17.70
CA ARG A 80 4.24 -26.36 -17.23
C ARG A 80 2.97 -25.77 -16.57
N ARG A 81 2.90 -25.84 -15.24
CA ARG A 81 1.78 -25.38 -14.41
C ARG A 81 2.10 -24.13 -13.60
N ARG A 82 3.20 -23.44 -13.92
CA ARG A 82 3.69 -22.24 -13.25
C ARG A 82 3.66 -21.06 -14.22
N ILE A 83 3.32 -19.89 -13.70
CA ILE A 83 3.44 -18.60 -14.37
C ILE A 83 4.30 -17.72 -13.46
N ALA A 84 5.29 -17.05 -14.04
CA ALA A 84 6.01 -15.96 -13.40
C ALA A 84 5.57 -14.65 -14.05
N VAL A 85 5.28 -13.64 -13.23
CA VAL A 85 4.95 -12.28 -13.69
C VAL A 85 5.91 -11.32 -13.01
N GLY A 86 6.71 -10.60 -13.80
CA GLY A 86 7.54 -9.51 -13.30
C GLY A 86 6.68 -8.32 -12.89
N GLY A 87 6.95 -7.77 -11.71
CA GLY A 87 6.41 -6.52 -11.19
C GLY A 87 7.52 -5.51 -10.92
N ARG A 88 7.15 -4.33 -10.41
CA ARG A 88 8.09 -3.24 -10.12
C ARG A 88 9.24 -3.66 -9.20
N SER A 89 8.94 -4.33 -8.10
CA SER A 89 9.93 -4.74 -7.07
C SER A 89 9.97 -6.24 -6.82
N GLN A 90 9.11 -7.01 -7.50
CA GLN A 90 8.91 -8.42 -7.20
C GLN A 90 8.65 -9.25 -8.46
N VAL A 91 8.97 -10.54 -8.38
CA VAL A 91 8.56 -11.55 -9.37
C VAL A 91 7.53 -12.46 -8.72
N TRP A 92 6.31 -12.45 -9.23
CA TRP A 92 5.18 -13.20 -8.68
C TRP A 92 5.04 -14.56 -9.32
N TYR A 93 4.79 -15.60 -8.51
CA TYR A 93 4.60 -16.97 -8.97
C TYR A 93 3.16 -17.43 -8.78
N LEU A 94 2.50 -17.74 -9.88
CA LEU A 94 1.17 -18.34 -9.90
C LEU A 94 1.25 -19.82 -10.24
N ARG A 95 0.45 -20.64 -9.57
CA ARG A 95 0.38 -22.09 -9.77
C ARG A 95 -1.02 -22.54 -10.18
N ASN A 96 -1.11 -23.39 -11.20
CA ASN A 96 -2.38 -23.99 -11.62
C ASN A 96 -2.84 -25.08 -10.65
N THR A 97 -4.07 -24.95 -10.15
CA THR A 97 -4.76 -25.90 -9.27
C THR A 97 -6.09 -26.36 -9.88
N PRO A 98 -6.09 -27.39 -10.75
CA PRO A 98 -7.28 -27.90 -11.44
C PRO A 98 -8.39 -28.38 -10.50
N SER A 99 -8.05 -28.94 -9.33
CA SER A 99 -9.05 -29.38 -8.36
C SER A 99 -9.89 -28.21 -7.83
N VAL A 100 -9.32 -27.01 -7.77
CA VAL A 100 -10.02 -25.78 -7.39
C VAL A 100 -10.80 -25.24 -8.58
N ALA A 101 -10.28 -25.32 -9.81
CA ALA A 101 -10.94 -24.80 -11.02
C ALA A 101 -12.40 -25.30 -11.18
N ALA A 102 -12.64 -26.58 -10.88
CA ALA A 102 -13.98 -27.18 -10.93
C ALA A 102 -14.96 -26.60 -9.89
N GLN A 103 -14.45 -26.00 -8.81
CA GLN A 103 -15.22 -25.52 -7.66
C GLN A 103 -15.40 -24.00 -7.66
N VAL A 104 -14.62 -23.25 -8.45
CA VAL A 104 -14.76 -21.79 -8.53
C VAL A 104 -16.09 -21.45 -9.15
N ASP A 105 -16.82 -20.54 -8.51
CA ASP A 105 -18.14 -20.09 -8.98
C ASP A 105 -18.05 -19.34 -10.32
N PRO A 106 -18.91 -19.64 -11.30
CA PRO A 106 -19.86 -20.76 -11.31
C PRO A 106 -19.15 -22.11 -11.49
N PRO A 107 -19.45 -23.15 -10.67
CA PRO A 107 -18.73 -24.42 -10.72
C PRO A 107 -18.76 -25.06 -12.11
N GLY A 108 -17.64 -25.64 -12.53
CA GLY A 108 -17.49 -26.30 -13.83
C GLY A 108 -17.27 -25.38 -15.04
N THR A 109 -17.24 -24.05 -14.85
CA THR A 109 -17.01 -23.10 -15.96
C THR A 109 -15.55 -22.91 -16.34
N HIS A 110 -14.62 -23.12 -15.40
CA HIS A 110 -13.20 -22.84 -15.58
C HIS A 110 -12.40 -24.13 -15.79
N ASP A 111 -11.52 -24.16 -16.80
CA ASP A 111 -10.68 -25.33 -17.11
C ASP A 111 -9.28 -25.29 -16.46
N ALA A 112 -8.93 -24.17 -15.82
CA ALA A 112 -7.75 -24.02 -14.98
C ALA A 112 -7.97 -22.96 -13.89
N CYS A 113 -7.17 -23.00 -12.83
CA CYS A 113 -7.22 -22.01 -11.75
C CYS A 113 -5.81 -21.64 -11.28
N TYR A 114 -5.36 -20.44 -11.63
CA TYR A 114 -4.03 -19.94 -11.32
C TYR A 114 -4.07 -19.04 -10.09
N LEU A 115 -3.34 -19.42 -9.06
CA LEU A 115 -3.33 -18.72 -7.78
C LEU A 115 -1.91 -18.26 -7.45
N THR A 116 -1.74 -17.01 -7.01
CA THR A 116 -0.45 -16.54 -6.48
C THR A 116 -0.06 -17.36 -5.24
N ARG A 117 1.17 -17.88 -5.24
CA ARG A 117 1.68 -18.77 -4.17
C ARG A 117 3.04 -18.39 -3.62
N ALA A 118 3.80 -17.57 -4.35
CA ALA A 118 5.09 -17.07 -3.91
C ALA A 118 5.41 -15.77 -4.63
N SER A 119 6.37 -15.03 -4.07
CA SER A 119 7.00 -13.88 -4.70
C SER A 119 8.47 -13.85 -4.36
N HIS A 120 9.30 -13.42 -5.32
CA HIS A 120 10.69 -13.06 -5.07
C HIS A 120 10.82 -11.55 -5.00
N VAL A 121 11.58 -11.00 -4.05
CA VAL A 121 11.86 -9.55 -4.00
C VAL A 121 13.12 -9.25 -4.78
N THR A 122 13.00 -8.48 -5.86
CA THR A 122 14.13 -8.10 -6.72
C THR A 122 14.52 -6.63 -6.55
N GLU A 123 13.68 -5.82 -5.91
CA GLU A 123 13.67 -4.36 -6.10
C GLU A 123 13.51 -3.98 -7.58
N ASN A 124 13.65 -2.69 -7.90
CA ASN A 124 13.38 -2.15 -9.22
C ASN A 124 14.51 -2.41 -10.23
N ILE A 125 14.61 -3.67 -10.69
CA ILE A 125 15.57 -4.14 -11.70
C ILE A 125 15.07 -4.01 -13.15
N HIS A 126 13.82 -3.57 -13.32
CA HIS A 126 13.18 -3.41 -14.65
C HIS A 126 13.16 -4.73 -15.43
N GLY A 127 12.57 -5.78 -14.86
CA GLY A 127 12.48 -7.12 -15.47
C GLY A 127 11.66 -7.15 -16.76
N HIS A 128 12.27 -6.78 -17.88
CA HIS A 128 11.57 -6.52 -19.16
C HIS A 128 11.06 -7.77 -19.86
N GLU A 129 11.75 -8.90 -19.71
CA GLU A 129 11.34 -10.17 -20.30
C GLU A 129 11.75 -11.29 -19.35
N LEU A 130 10.87 -12.26 -19.17
CA LEU A 130 11.10 -13.43 -18.34
C LEU A 130 10.99 -14.67 -19.24
N ALA A 131 11.83 -15.67 -19.02
CA ALA A 131 11.71 -16.94 -19.71
C ALA A 131 12.25 -18.09 -18.86
N TRP A 132 11.61 -19.25 -18.97
CA TRP A 132 12.10 -20.47 -18.34
C TRP A 132 13.14 -21.15 -19.24
N CYS A 133 14.31 -21.43 -18.67
CA CYS A 133 15.37 -22.23 -19.29
C CYS A 133 15.46 -23.54 -18.52
N GLY A 134 14.73 -24.56 -19.00
CA GLY A 134 14.47 -25.77 -18.22
C GLY A 134 13.56 -25.43 -17.03
N ASP A 135 14.01 -25.72 -15.81
CA ASP A 135 13.29 -25.40 -14.58
C ASP A 135 13.79 -24.11 -13.87
N GLU A 136 14.74 -23.39 -14.47
CA GLU A 136 15.31 -22.14 -13.94
C GLU A 136 14.68 -20.92 -14.64
N LEU A 137 14.27 -19.91 -13.85
CA LEU A 137 13.71 -18.67 -14.37
C LEU A 137 14.82 -17.67 -14.69
N TRP A 138 14.87 -17.22 -15.93
CA TRP A 138 15.79 -16.21 -16.43
C TRP A 138 15.06 -14.90 -16.72
N LEU A 139 15.73 -13.79 -16.42
CA LEU A 139 15.17 -12.45 -16.57
C LEU A 139 16.14 -11.55 -17.34
N VAL A 140 15.57 -10.66 -18.13
CA VAL A 140 16.27 -9.49 -18.64
C VAL A 140 16.23 -8.40 -17.58
N ASN A 141 17.37 -8.15 -16.93
CA ASN A 141 17.56 -7.03 -16.03
C ASN A 141 18.04 -5.82 -16.84
N THR A 142 17.09 -5.02 -17.28
CA THR A 142 17.36 -3.85 -18.12
C THR A 142 18.18 -2.80 -17.39
N ARG A 143 17.88 -2.59 -16.10
CA ARG A 143 18.58 -1.58 -15.30
C ARG A 143 20.08 -1.85 -15.19
N PHE A 144 20.46 -3.13 -15.09
CA PHE A 144 21.87 -3.56 -15.05
C PHE A 144 22.42 -4.05 -16.39
N SER A 145 21.63 -3.98 -17.47
CA SER A 145 22.01 -4.42 -18.82
C SER A 145 22.54 -5.87 -18.87
N CYS A 146 21.87 -6.79 -18.17
CA CYS A 146 22.30 -8.18 -18.08
C CYS A 146 21.13 -9.17 -18.09
N LEU A 147 21.44 -10.43 -18.37
CA LEU A 147 20.59 -11.57 -18.05
C LEU A 147 20.92 -12.06 -16.63
N CYS A 148 19.89 -12.34 -15.84
CA CYS A 148 20.06 -12.82 -14.48
C CYS A 148 19.09 -13.96 -14.16
N THR A 149 19.37 -14.65 -13.05
CA THR A 149 18.49 -15.59 -12.38
C THR A 149 18.19 -15.09 -10.97
N LEU A 150 17.26 -15.73 -10.28
CA LEU A 150 16.87 -15.37 -8.91
C LEU A 150 17.53 -16.30 -7.90
N ASP A 151 17.76 -15.80 -6.70
CA ASP A 151 18.47 -16.47 -5.61
C ASP A 151 17.95 -15.97 -4.27
N ASP A 152 17.89 -16.83 -3.25
CA ASP A 152 17.24 -16.49 -1.97
C ASP A 152 18.01 -15.44 -1.15
N ASP A 153 19.33 -15.33 -1.34
CA ASP A 153 20.20 -14.40 -0.59
C ASP A 153 20.42 -13.06 -1.34
N HIS A 154 20.06 -12.98 -2.62
CA HIS A 154 20.34 -11.84 -3.49
C HIS A 154 19.10 -11.36 -4.24
N SER A 155 19.03 -10.05 -4.54
CA SER A 155 17.95 -9.53 -5.39
C SER A 155 17.91 -10.20 -6.78
N PHE A 156 19.08 -10.54 -7.31
CA PHE A 156 19.28 -11.34 -8.53
C PHE A 156 20.75 -11.76 -8.66
N VAL A 157 21.01 -12.79 -9.47
CA VAL A 157 22.37 -13.25 -9.81
C VAL A 157 22.62 -13.02 -11.30
N PRO A 158 23.52 -12.09 -11.68
CA PRO A 158 23.91 -11.90 -13.08
C PRO A 158 24.53 -13.18 -13.66
N ARG A 159 24.08 -13.59 -14.85
CA ARG A 159 24.56 -14.80 -15.53
C ARG A 159 25.23 -14.50 -16.87
N TRP A 160 24.83 -13.41 -17.51
CA TRP A 160 25.41 -12.99 -18.78
C TRP A 160 25.18 -11.49 -19.00
N ARG A 161 26.08 -10.82 -19.71
CA ARG A 161 25.91 -9.45 -20.19
C ARG A 161 26.43 -9.34 -21.63
N PRO A 162 25.94 -8.41 -22.44
CA PRO A 162 26.50 -8.17 -23.76
C PRO A 162 28.01 -7.85 -23.67
N PRO A 163 28.86 -8.30 -24.62
CA PRO A 163 30.31 -8.08 -24.55
C PRO A 163 30.73 -6.61 -24.53
N PHE A 164 29.89 -5.72 -25.06
CA PHE A 164 30.12 -4.28 -25.05
C PHE A 164 29.79 -3.60 -23.71
N ILE A 165 29.21 -4.31 -22.72
CA ILE A 165 28.94 -3.74 -21.39
C ILE A 165 30.13 -4.01 -20.46
N SER A 166 30.84 -2.96 -20.04
CA SER A 166 32.08 -3.09 -19.25
C SER A 166 31.83 -3.37 -17.77
N THR A 167 30.72 -2.91 -17.19
CA THR A 167 30.43 -3.00 -15.74
C THR A 167 28.95 -3.28 -15.48
N LEU A 168 28.65 -4.04 -14.42
CA LEU A 168 27.28 -4.21 -13.91
C LEU A 168 26.94 -3.03 -13.01
N ALA A 169 26.21 -2.06 -13.56
CA ALA A 169 25.79 -0.85 -12.85
C ALA A 169 24.32 -0.55 -13.16
N PRO A 170 23.55 0.03 -12.22
CA PRO A 170 22.11 0.28 -12.36
C PRO A 170 21.80 1.50 -13.25
N GLU A 171 22.33 1.53 -14.47
CA GLU A 171 22.44 2.71 -15.34
C GLU A 171 21.72 2.59 -16.69
N ASP A 172 21.11 1.43 -17.00
CA ASP A 172 20.42 1.16 -18.27
C ASP A 172 21.22 1.64 -19.50
N ARG A 173 22.39 1.03 -19.71
CA ARG A 173 23.35 1.50 -20.72
C ARG A 173 22.90 1.21 -22.15
N CYS A 174 22.34 0.03 -22.39
CA CYS A 174 21.95 -0.41 -23.75
C CYS A 174 20.45 -0.65 -23.95
N HIS A 175 19.65 -0.58 -22.88
CA HIS A 175 18.26 -1.02 -22.88
C HIS A 175 18.09 -2.46 -23.38
N LEU A 176 18.77 -3.39 -22.73
CA LEU A 176 18.55 -4.82 -22.92
C LEU A 176 17.11 -5.14 -22.53
N ASN A 177 16.29 -5.68 -23.42
CA ASN A 177 14.83 -5.66 -23.22
C ASN A 177 14.08 -6.92 -23.68
N GLY A 178 14.74 -7.89 -24.28
CA GLY A 178 14.08 -9.09 -24.81
C GLY A 178 14.99 -10.31 -24.75
N LEU A 179 14.38 -11.48 -24.64
CA LEU A 179 15.04 -12.77 -24.49
C LEU A 179 14.30 -13.85 -25.28
N ALA A 180 15.03 -14.53 -26.16
CA ALA A 180 14.60 -15.74 -26.85
C ALA A 180 15.32 -16.95 -26.25
N VAL A 181 14.56 -17.99 -25.95
CA VAL A 181 15.08 -19.28 -25.49
C VAL A 181 15.06 -20.28 -26.65
N GLN A 182 16.13 -21.05 -26.79
CA GLN A 182 16.21 -22.17 -27.72
C GLN A 182 16.87 -23.35 -27.01
N GLN A 183 16.29 -24.55 -27.13
CA GLN A 183 16.80 -25.76 -26.46
C GLN A 183 17.03 -25.52 -24.95
N GLU A 184 16.04 -24.91 -24.29
CA GLU A 184 16.06 -24.63 -22.85
C GLU A 184 17.22 -23.74 -22.38
N ARG A 185 17.82 -22.94 -23.28
CA ARG A 185 18.89 -21.99 -22.95
C ARG A 185 18.63 -20.60 -23.54
N PRO A 186 19.10 -19.53 -22.88
CA PRO A 186 19.11 -18.20 -23.48
C PRO A 186 19.88 -18.23 -24.80
N LYS A 187 19.26 -17.74 -25.88
CA LYS A 187 19.84 -17.82 -27.22
C LYS A 187 20.00 -16.47 -27.89
N TYR A 188 18.96 -15.65 -27.92
CA TYR A 188 19.03 -14.31 -28.50
C TYR A 188 18.49 -13.28 -27.52
N VAL A 189 19.06 -12.08 -27.55
CA VAL A 189 18.55 -10.92 -26.82
C VAL A 189 18.42 -9.73 -27.75
N THR A 190 17.51 -8.82 -27.43
CA THR A 190 17.38 -7.52 -28.10
C THR A 190 17.88 -6.40 -27.19
N ALA A 191 18.48 -5.38 -27.79
CA ALA A 191 18.85 -4.14 -27.13
C ALA A 191 18.56 -2.95 -28.05
N HIS A 192 18.36 -1.76 -27.48
CA HIS A 192 18.09 -0.56 -28.28
C HIS A 192 19.36 0.04 -28.91
N SER A 193 20.54 -0.21 -28.36
CA SER A 193 21.81 0.18 -28.96
C SER A 193 22.97 -0.63 -28.38
N GLU A 194 24.03 -0.83 -29.17
CA GLU A 194 25.32 -1.35 -28.68
C GLU A 194 26.12 -0.22 -28.01
N THR A 195 25.72 0.19 -26.80
CA THR A 195 26.39 1.26 -26.05
C THR A 195 26.62 0.87 -24.59
N ASP A 196 27.71 1.39 -24.04
CA ASP A 196 28.15 1.23 -22.65
C ASP A 196 28.10 2.56 -21.88
N THR A 197 27.38 3.54 -22.42
CA THR A 197 27.14 4.83 -21.76
C THR A 197 25.77 4.78 -21.09
N PRO A 198 25.62 5.25 -19.84
CA PRO A 198 24.31 5.39 -19.18
C PRO A 198 23.29 6.06 -20.10
N ALA A 199 22.16 5.39 -20.34
CA ALA A 199 21.11 5.83 -21.26
C ALA A 199 21.57 6.21 -22.70
N GLY A 200 22.73 5.74 -23.16
CA GLY A 200 23.33 6.10 -24.44
C GLY A 200 22.52 5.69 -25.68
N TRP A 201 21.54 4.80 -25.50
CA TRP A 201 20.62 4.36 -26.54
C TRP A 201 19.56 5.41 -26.89
N ARG A 202 19.22 6.35 -25.99
CA ARG A 202 18.09 7.28 -26.16
C ARG A 202 18.15 8.16 -27.41
N PRO A 203 19.32 8.73 -27.80
CA PRO A 203 19.42 9.61 -28.97
C PRO A 203 19.36 8.84 -30.30
N VAL A 204 19.69 7.55 -30.30
CA VAL A 204 19.88 6.73 -31.51
C VAL A 204 18.83 5.61 -31.67
N LYS A 205 17.91 5.49 -30.72
CA LYS A 205 16.88 4.43 -30.61
C LYS A 205 16.04 4.13 -31.85
N ALA A 206 15.94 5.08 -32.77
CA ALA A 206 15.19 4.92 -34.02
C ALA A 206 15.89 3.99 -35.04
N THR A 207 17.20 3.79 -34.93
CA THR A 207 17.97 3.03 -35.94
C THR A 207 19.08 2.14 -35.37
N SER A 208 19.44 2.28 -34.09
CA SER A 208 20.59 1.57 -33.50
C SER A 208 20.29 0.18 -32.93
N GLY A 209 19.02 -0.24 -32.91
CA GLY A 209 18.62 -1.47 -32.25
C GLY A 209 19.28 -2.71 -32.86
N CYS A 210 19.56 -3.69 -32.01
CA CYS A 210 20.30 -4.88 -32.40
C CYS A 210 19.75 -6.17 -31.79
N VAL A 211 20.16 -7.30 -32.37
CA VAL A 211 19.93 -8.64 -31.83
C VAL A 211 21.28 -9.31 -31.61
N VAL A 212 21.51 -9.83 -30.41
CA VAL A 212 22.76 -10.47 -30.00
C VAL A 212 22.52 -11.95 -29.74
N ASP A 213 23.38 -12.81 -30.29
CA ASP A 213 23.44 -14.23 -29.92
C ASP A 213 24.17 -14.37 -28.58
N VAL A 214 23.46 -14.86 -27.58
CA VAL A 214 23.98 -15.00 -26.21
C VAL A 214 25.14 -15.98 -26.15
N THR A 215 25.13 -17.02 -27.00
CA THR A 215 26.14 -18.08 -26.99
C THR A 215 27.48 -17.59 -27.51
N SER A 216 27.47 -16.83 -28.61
CA SER A 216 28.70 -16.33 -29.24
C SER A 216 29.08 -14.91 -28.78
N GLY A 217 28.13 -14.18 -28.18
CA GLY A 217 28.25 -12.75 -27.88
C GLY A 217 28.18 -11.86 -29.13
N GLN A 218 27.96 -12.43 -30.32
CA GLN A 218 27.97 -11.69 -31.58
C GLN A 218 26.61 -11.08 -31.89
N THR A 219 26.63 -9.85 -32.41
CA THR A 219 25.43 -9.19 -32.92
C THR A 219 25.09 -9.73 -34.30
N VAL A 220 23.94 -10.38 -34.43
CA VAL A 220 23.49 -11.08 -35.65
C VAL A 220 22.67 -10.19 -36.57
N ALA A 221 22.09 -9.09 -36.07
CA ALA A 221 21.39 -8.09 -36.88
C ALA A 221 21.35 -6.73 -36.17
N ARG A 222 21.25 -5.65 -36.96
CA ARG A 222 21.22 -4.24 -36.52
C ARG A 222 20.18 -3.46 -37.32
N GLY A 223 19.99 -2.19 -37.01
CA GLY A 223 19.14 -1.29 -37.81
C GLY A 223 17.69 -1.24 -37.35
N PHE A 224 17.37 -1.79 -36.17
CA PHE A 224 16.01 -1.82 -35.67
C PHE A 224 15.66 -0.53 -34.91
N ALA A 225 14.40 -0.10 -35.05
CA ALA A 225 13.80 0.93 -34.22
C ALA A 225 13.23 0.26 -32.96
N MET A 226 13.94 0.37 -31.84
CA MET A 226 13.54 -0.17 -30.53
C MET A 226 13.05 -1.64 -30.58
N PRO A 227 13.90 -2.63 -30.92
CA PRO A 227 13.47 -4.01 -31.11
C PRO A 227 13.00 -4.66 -29.79
N HIS A 228 12.01 -5.56 -29.84
CA HIS A 228 11.49 -6.28 -28.67
C HIS A 228 11.13 -7.74 -28.97
N SER A 229 10.93 -8.50 -27.88
CA SER A 229 10.30 -9.82 -27.83
C SER A 229 10.84 -10.81 -28.88
N PRO A 230 12.16 -11.06 -28.93
CA PRO A 230 12.71 -12.05 -29.83
C PRO A 230 12.21 -13.45 -29.43
N ARG A 231 11.90 -14.29 -30.41
CA ARG A 231 11.44 -15.66 -30.23
C ARG A 231 12.04 -16.56 -31.31
N VAL A 232 12.42 -17.78 -30.93
CA VAL A 232 12.73 -18.83 -31.91
C VAL A 232 11.49 -19.69 -32.10
N HIS A 233 10.90 -19.64 -33.29
CA HIS A 233 9.69 -20.39 -33.61
C HIS A 233 9.80 -21.02 -35.00
N ALA A 234 9.50 -22.32 -35.09
CA ALA A 234 9.64 -23.12 -36.31
C ALA A 234 11.03 -22.98 -36.98
N GLY A 235 12.10 -22.99 -36.17
CA GLY A 235 13.49 -22.89 -36.64
C GLY A 235 13.93 -21.51 -37.14
N ARG A 236 13.07 -20.49 -37.03
CA ARG A 236 13.35 -19.11 -37.45
C ARG A 236 13.41 -18.18 -36.25
N LEU A 237 14.24 -17.15 -36.34
CA LEU A 237 14.26 -16.04 -35.40
C LEU A 237 13.23 -15.00 -35.81
N TRP A 238 12.33 -14.69 -34.89
CA TRP A 238 11.29 -13.67 -35.00
C TRP A 238 11.53 -12.60 -33.97
N LEU A 239 11.21 -11.36 -34.28
CA LEU A 239 11.17 -10.27 -33.30
C LEU A 239 10.24 -9.16 -33.77
N LEU A 240 10.02 -8.20 -32.89
CA LEU A 240 9.28 -6.99 -33.16
C LEU A 240 10.25 -5.85 -33.45
N ASN A 241 10.10 -5.18 -34.59
CA ASN A 241 10.75 -3.90 -34.86
C ASN A 241 9.78 -2.79 -34.46
N SER A 242 9.71 -2.54 -33.15
CA SER A 242 8.57 -1.92 -32.49
C SER A 242 8.33 -0.47 -32.85
N GLY A 243 9.40 0.32 -32.99
CA GLY A 243 9.34 1.70 -33.46
C GLY A 243 8.84 1.85 -34.91
N CYS A 244 8.72 0.74 -35.65
CA CYS A 244 8.13 0.69 -36.98
C CYS A 244 6.80 -0.09 -37.04
N GLY A 245 6.32 -0.62 -35.91
CA GLY A 245 5.10 -1.43 -35.85
C GLY A 245 5.19 -2.74 -36.64
N GLN A 246 6.35 -3.38 -36.71
CA GLN A 246 6.57 -4.53 -37.60
C GLN A 246 6.79 -5.83 -36.84
N LEU A 247 6.22 -6.92 -37.37
CA LEU A 247 6.70 -8.28 -37.15
C LEU A 247 7.74 -8.60 -38.22
N VAL A 248 8.93 -9.01 -37.79
CA VAL A 248 10.02 -9.37 -38.70
C VAL A 248 10.60 -10.73 -38.36
N THR A 249 11.25 -11.33 -39.34
CA THR A 249 12.10 -12.52 -39.17
C THR A 249 13.50 -12.21 -39.64
N VAL A 250 14.49 -12.75 -38.91
CA VAL A 250 15.91 -12.52 -39.14
C VAL A 250 16.57 -13.83 -39.49
N ARG A 251 17.42 -13.84 -40.51
CA ARG A 251 18.35 -14.94 -40.78
C ARG A 251 19.66 -14.66 -40.06
N PRO A 252 20.02 -15.39 -38.99
CA PRO A 252 21.20 -15.05 -38.19
C PRO A 252 22.54 -15.21 -38.92
N SER A 253 22.59 -15.98 -40.01
CA SER A 253 23.83 -16.26 -40.75
C SER A 253 24.37 -15.05 -41.53
N ASP A 254 23.48 -14.16 -41.98
CA ASP A 254 23.83 -12.99 -42.80
C ASP A 254 23.16 -11.70 -42.33
N GLY A 255 22.31 -11.77 -41.29
CA GLY A 255 21.58 -10.64 -40.74
C GLY A 255 20.42 -10.15 -41.61
N GLN A 256 20.01 -10.89 -42.66
CA GLN A 256 18.88 -10.49 -43.49
C GLN A 256 17.59 -10.40 -42.67
N VAL A 257 16.91 -9.26 -42.79
CA VAL A 257 15.61 -8.98 -42.15
C VAL A 257 14.51 -9.04 -43.20
N GLN A 258 13.47 -9.83 -42.95
CA GLN A 258 12.25 -9.85 -43.75
C GLN A 258 11.09 -9.32 -42.91
N VAL A 259 10.42 -8.28 -43.41
CA VAL A 259 9.16 -7.79 -42.82
C VAL A 259 8.03 -8.73 -43.21
N VAL A 260 7.32 -9.23 -42.22
CA VAL A 260 6.23 -10.21 -42.39
C VAL A 260 4.88 -9.52 -42.34
N SER A 261 4.68 -8.62 -41.37
CA SER A 261 3.45 -7.84 -41.23
C SER A 261 3.75 -6.49 -40.58
N ARG A 262 2.92 -5.49 -40.91
CA ARG A 262 2.85 -4.21 -40.20
C ARG A 262 1.59 -4.15 -39.36
N GLN A 263 1.68 -3.51 -38.20
CA GLN A 263 0.63 -3.39 -37.21
C GLN A 263 0.38 -1.92 -36.90
N PRO A 264 -0.88 -1.54 -36.60
CA PRO A 264 -1.26 -0.17 -36.29
C PRO A 264 -0.97 0.16 -34.82
N GLY A 265 0.28 0.01 -34.35
CA GLY A 265 0.65 0.25 -32.96
C GLY A 265 2.10 -0.09 -32.67
N TYR A 266 2.66 0.48 -31.59
CA TYR A 266 4.00 0.12 -31.12
C TYR A 266 3.95 -1.34 -30.66
N THR A 267 4.67 -2.22 -31.35
CA THR A 267 4.53 -3.67 -31.11
C THR A 267 5.35 -4.11 -29.90
N ARG A 268 4.73 -4.86 -28.99
CA ARG A 268 5.41 -5.38 -27.80
C ARG A 268 4.74 -6.66 -27.30
N GLY A 269 5.52 -7.65 -26.87
CA GLY A 269 4.99 -8.98 -26.56
C GLY A 269 4.72 -9.79 -27.83
N LEU A 270 5.32 -10.98 -27.91
CA LEU A 270 5.20 -11.87 -29.05
C LEU A 270 5.10 -13.32 -28.57
N SER A 271 4.04 -14.01 -29.00
CA SER A 271 3.85 -15.42 -28.72
C SER A 271 3.11 -16.11 -29.87
N PHE A 272 3.15 -17.44 -29.90
CA PHE A 272 2.70 -18.24 -31.05
C PHE A 272 1.77 -19.38 -30.64
N ALA A 273 0.76 -19.65 -31.46
CA ALA A 273 -0.05 -20.86 -31.34
C ALA A 273 -0.50 -21.33 -32.73
N GLY A 274 -0.12 -22.56 -33.08
CA GLY A 274 -0.39 -23.10 -34.42
C GLY A 274 0.18 -22.18 -35.51
N PRO A 275 -0.60 -21.79 -36.52
CA PRO A 275 -0.14 -20.91 -37.61
C PRO A 275 -0.17 -19.42 -37.26
N TYR A 276 -0.48 -19.05 -36.01
CA TYR A 276 -0.73 -17.65 -35.64
C TYR A 276 0.36 -17.06 -34.74
N ALA A 277 0.70 -15.80 -35.01
CA ALA A 277 1.44 -14.94 -34.10
C ALA A 277 0.49 -13.96 -33.40
N PHE A 278 0.62 -13.86 -32.08
CA PHE A 278 -0.10 -12.91 -31.24
C PHE A 278 0.87 -11.79 -30.84
N ILE A 279 0.49 -10.55 -31.18
CA ILE A 279 1.36 -9.38 -31.07
C ILE A 279 0.63 -8.33 -30.24
N GLY A 280 1.23 -7.90 -29.13
CA GLY A 280 0.69 -6.77 -28.37
C GLY A 280 0.98 -5.45 -29.07
N LEU A 281 0.04 -4.51 -28.95
CA LEU A 281 0.05 -3.19 -29.57
C LEU A 281 -0.15 -2.14 -28.49
N SER A 282 0.64 -1.07 -28.56
CA SER A 282 0.56 0.05 -27.62
C SER A 282 0.40 1.38 -28.37
N LYS A 283 -0.33 2.30 -27.76
CA LYS A 283 -0.28 3.72 -28.12
C LYS A 283 1.00 4.32 -27.54
N ILE A 284 1.55 5.35 -28.17
CA ILE A 284 2.74 6.05 -27.67
C ILE A 284 2.38 7.50 -27.34
N ARG A 285 2.76 7.94 -26.14
CA ARG A 285 2.66 9.33 -25.69
C ARG A 285 3.97 10.06 -25.97
N GLU A 286 3.88 11.36 -26.26
CA GLU A 286 5.04 12.21 -26.48
C GLU A 286 5.86 12.36 -25.18
N THR A 287 6.82 11.46 -25.00
CA THR A 287 7.73 11.40 -23.87
C THR A 287 9.15 11.18 -24.38
N SER A 288 10.16 11.56 -23.59
CA SER A 288 11.59 11.39 -23.90
C SER A 288 12.01 9.97 -24.32
N THR A 289 11.22 8.95 -24.01
CA THR A 289 11.47 7.55 -24.35
C THR A 289 11.00 7.16 -25.76
N PHE A 290 9.88 7.69 -26.27
CA PHE A 290 9.30 7.31 -27.57
C PHE A 290 9.41 8.39 -28.66
N GLY A 291 9.88 9.60 -28.34
CA GLY A 291 10.07 10.64 -29.36
C GLY A 291 11.11 10.24 -30.42
N GLY A 292 10.77 10.40 -31.70
CA GLY A 292 11.67 10.23 -32.84
C GLY A 292 11.69 8.86 -33.51
N VAL A 293 10.79 7.93 -33.16
CA VAL A 293 10.64 6.65 -33.89
C VAL A 293 9.62 6.77 -35.03
N PRO A 294 9.76 6.03 -36.15
CA PRO A 294 8.93 6.22 -37.34
C PRO A 294 7.42 6.11 -37.10
N ILE A 295 6.98 5.19 -36.24
CA ILE A 295 5.55 4.98 -35.98
C ILE A 295 4.88 6.16 -35.25
N ALA A 296 5.66 7.09 -34.69
CA ALA A 296 5.13 8.28 -34.02
C ALA A 296 4.54 9.33 -34.98
N GLU A 297 4.84 9.24 -36.28
CA GLU A 297 4.31 10.16 -37.29
C GLU A 297 2.79 10.08 -37.44
N ASP A 298 2.19 8.90 -37.16
CA ASP A 298 0.74 8.65 -37.24
C ASP A 298 0.16 8.27 -35.87
N ARG A 299 0.52 9.04 -34.84
CA ARG A 299 0.20 8.73 -33.43
C ARG A 299 -1.29 8.57 -33.15
N GLU A 300 -2.15 9.33 -33.84
CA GLU A 300 -3.59 9.35 -33.60
C GLU A 300 -4.28 8.08 -34.10
N SER A 301 -3.66 7.34 -35.03
CA SER A 301 -4.21 6.09 -35.58
C SER A 301 -3.77 4.84 -34.81
N LEU A 302 -2.87 4.99 -33.83
CA LEU A 302 -2.31 3.86 -33.10
C LEU A 302 -3.36 3.22 -32.18
N LYS A 303 -3.35 1.89 -32.20
CA LYS A 303 -4.26 1.01 -31.45
C LYS A 303 -3.53 0.39 -30.27
N CYS A 304 -4.27 0.15 -29.18
CA CYS A 304 -3.78 -0.64 -28.05
C CYS A 304 -4.56 -1.95 -27.95
N GLY A 305 -3.89 -3.10 -27.89
CA GLY A 305 -4.56 -4.39 -27.90
C GLY A 305 -3.70 -5.53 -28.43
N VAL A 306 -4.32 -6.58 -28.97
CA VAL A 306 -3.62 -7.74 -29.54
C VAL A 306 -4.00 -7.92 -31.00
N GLY A 307 -3.01 -7.93 -31.89
CA GLY A 307 -3.15 -8.33 -33.29
C GLY A 307 -2.80 -9.81 -33.49
N VAL A 308 -3.56 -10.50 -34.34
CA VAL A 308 -3.34 -11.91 -34.70
C VAL A 308 -2.94 -12.01 -36.16
N VAL A 309 -1.71 -12.44 -36.43
CA VAL A 309 -1.16 -12.59 -37.78
C VAL A 309 -1.10 -14.06 -38.17
N ASP A 310 -1.65 -14.42 -39.33
CA ASP A 310 -1.42 -15.74 -39.93
C ASP A 310 -0.02 -15.77 -40.56
N LEU A 311 0.85 -16.62 -40.02
CA LEU A 311 2.25 -16.73 -40.43
C LEU A 311 2.44 -17.23 -41.86
N ARG A 312 1.43 -17.89 -42.45
CA ARG A 312 1.50 -18.40 -43.82
C ARG A 312 1.31 -17.29 -44.83
N THR A 313 0.47 -16.31 -44.51
CA THR A 313 0.09 -15.23 -45.43
C THR A 313 0.65 -13.87 -45.03
N GLY A 314 1.13 -13.71 -43.79
CA GLY A 314 1.57 -12.44 -43.22
C GLY A 314 0.43 -11.43 -43.00
N ARG A 315 -0.83 -11.89 -42.98
CA ARG A 315 -2.01 -11.01 -42.88
C ARG A 315 -2.53 -10.96 -41.44
N LEU A 316 -2.98 -9.78 -41.02
CA LEU A 316 -3.77 -9.61 -39.80
C LEU A 316 -5.15 -10.26 -40.03
N VAL A 317 -5.48 -11.29 -39.26
CA VAL A 317 -6.73 -12.08 -39.41
C VAL A 317 -7.72 -11.86 -38.28
N ALA A 318 -7.26 -11.38 -37.12
CA ALA A 318 -8.11 -11.03 -35.99
C ALA A 318 -7.43 -9.98 -35.12
N HIS A 319 -8.23 -9.28 -34.31
CA HIS A 319 -7.74 -8.33 -33.32
C HIS A 319 -8.64 -8.27 -32.09
N PHE A 320 -8.06 -7.80 -30.99
CA PHE A 320 -8.71 -7.31 -29.78
C PHE A 320 -8.14 -5.91 -29.51
N GLU A 321 -8.97 -4.93 -29.20
CA GLU A 321 -8.56 -3.54 -29.02
C GLU A 321 -9.18 -2.94 -27.76
N PHE A 322 -8.36 -2.26 -26.96
CA PHE A 322 -8.80 -1.39 -25.88
C PHE A 322 -9.12 -0.01 -26.45
N LEU A 323 -10.37 0.41 -26.25
CA LEU A 323 -10.85 1.74 -26.61
C LEU A 323 -10.60 2.75 -25.48
N SER A 324 -10.59 2.29 -24.22
CA SER A 324 -10.27 3.10 -23.04
C SER A 324 -9.63 2.25 -21.93
N GLY A 325 -9.01 2.92 -20.96
CA GLY A 325 -8.48 2.32 -19.74
C GLY A 325 -7.08 1.71 -19.86
N VAL A 326 -6.73 1.14 -21.02
CA VAL A 326 -5.39 0.58 -21.30
C VAL A 326 -4.83 1.18 -22.59
N GLU A 327 -3.63 1.76 -22.51
CA GLU A 327 -2.93 2.35 -23.65
C GLU A 327 -1.55 1.71 -23.92
N GLU A 328 -1.02 0.96 -22.95
CA GLU A 328 0.33 0.39 -23.02
C GLU A 328 0.34 -1.09 -22.58
N ILE A 329 0.48 -1.99 -23.55
CA ILE A 329 0.77 -3.41 -23.37
C ILE A 329 2.29 -3.60 -23.24
N PHE A 330 2.69 -4.49 -22.34
CA PHE A 330 4.08 -4.78 -22.03
C PHE A 330 4.55 -6.14 -22.55
N ASP A 331 3.76 -7.20 -22.37
CA ASP A 331 4.05 -8.54 -22.87
C ASP A 331 2.75 -9.30 -23.22
N VAL A 332 2.88 -10.30 -24.11
CA VAL A 332 1.81 -11.19 -24.55
C VAL A 332 2.33 -12.62 -24.54
N GLN A 333 1.68 -13.50 -23.77
CA GLN A 333 2.02 -14.92 -23.69
C GLN A 333 0.82 -15.81 -23.96
N VAL A 334 1.02 -16.87 -24.74
CA VAL A 334 0.02 -17.89 -25.00
C VAL A 334 0.02 -18.92 -23.87
N LEU A 335 -1.13 -19.08 -23.22
CA LEU A 335 -1.41 -20.16 -22.30
C LEU A 335 -2.05 -21.33 -23.04
N HIS A 336 -1.26 -22.38 -23.31
CA HIS A 336 -1.73 -23.54 -24.05
C HIS A 336 -2.63 -24.46 -23.22
N ARG A 337 -3.55 -25.14 -23.91
CA ARG A 337 -4.47 -26.18 -23.38
C ARG A 337 -5.43 -25.65 -22.31
N THR A 338 -5.75 -24.37 -22.39
CA THR A 338 -6.57 -23.66 -21.40
C THR A 338 -7.40 -22.63 -22.15
N ARG A 339 -8.74 -22.72 -22.10
CA ARG A 339 -9.65 -21.81 -22.81
C ARG A 339 -10.27 -20.79 -21.88
N HIS A 340 -10.59 -21.16 -20.66
CA HIS A 340 -11.30 -20.30 -19.71
C HIS A 340 -10.70 -20.45 -18.30
N PRO A 341 -9.50 -19.90 -18.07
CA PRO A 341 -8.85 -20.00 -16.77
C PRO A 341 -9.42 -19.00 -15.78
N TYR A 342 -9.62 -19.44 -14.55
CA TYR A 342 -9.72 -18.55 -13.41
C TYR A 342 -8.33 -18.11 -12.96
N PHE A 343 -8.21 -16.85 -12.55
CA PHE A 343 -6.99 -16.29 -11.99
C PHE A 343 -7.31 -15.59 -10.66
N SER A 344 -6.37 -15.66 -9.74
CA SER A 344 -6.37 -14.88 -8.51
C SER A 344 -4.98 -14.26 -8.36
N GLY A 345 -4.87 -12.98 -8.71
CA GLY A 345 -3.65 -12.19 -8.57
C GLY A 345 -3.23 -11.96 -7.12
N PRO A 346 -2.06 -11.33 -6.89
CA PRO A 346 -1.54 -11.04 -5.55
C PRO A 346 -2.45 -10.11 -4.73
N PHE A 347 -3.24 -9.25 -5.38
CA PHE A 347 -4.13 -8.29 -4.72
C PHE A 347 -5.61 -8.64 -4.87
N ALA A 348 -5.95 -9.93 -4.89
CA ALA A 348 -7.32 -10.42 -5.07
C ALA A 348 -8.36 -9.79 -4.10
N HIS A 349 -7.96 -9.45 -2.86
CA HIS A 349 -8.83 -8.75 -1.92
C HIS A 349 -9.21 -7.34 -2.39
N ALA A 350 -8.26 -6.59 -2.98
CA ALA A 350 -8.54 -5.28 -3.56
C ALA A 350 -9.42 -5.37 -4.82
N GLU A 351 -9.47 -6.55 -5.46
CA GLU A 351 -10.36 -6.84 -6.59
C GLU A 351 -11.76 -7.32 -6.15
N GLY A 352 -12.04 -7.36 -4.84
CA GLY A 352 -13.32 -7.85 -4.31
C GLY A 352 -13.52 -9.37 -4.48
N ARG A 353 -12.46 -10.13 -4.79
CA ARG A 353 -12.53 -11.58 -4.94
C ARG A 353 -12.39 -12.28 -3.58
N PRO A 354 -13.16 -13.36 -3.33
CA PRO A 354 -13.02 -14.12 -2.10
C PRO A 354 -11.65 -14.82 -2.04
N PRO A 355 -11.05 -14.96 -0.84
CA PRO A 355 -9.80 -15.70 -0.66
C PRO A 355 -9.98 -17.18 -1.01
N ILE A 356 -8.97 -17.77 -1.67
CA ILE A 356 -8.90 -19.20 -1.99
C ILE A 356 -7.72 -19.83 -1.26
N TRP A 357 -8.03 -20.63 -0.24
CA TRP A 357 -7.05 -21.40 0.51
C TRP A 357 -6.79 -22.76 -0.15
N ILE A 358 -5.54 -23.17 -0.15
CA ILE A 358 -5.14 -24.55 -0.48
C ILE A 358 -4.43 -25.10 0.74
N VAL A 359 -4.97 -26.18 1.28
CA VAL A 359 -4.41 -26.92 2.43
C VAL A 359 -4.01 -28.31 1.93
N PRO A 360 -2.89 -28.89 2.40
CA PRO A 360 -2.54 -30.29 2.11
C PRO A 360 -3.70 -31.24 2.46
N GLN A 361 -3.82 -32.34 1.72
CA GLN A 361 -4.84 -33.35 2.03
C GLN A 361 -4.48 -34.10 3.32
N ALA A 362 -5.50 -34.48 4.10
CA ALA A 362 -5.33 -35.29 5.30
C ALA A 362 -4.46 -36.53 5.01
N GLY A 363 -3.41 -36.75 5.80
CA GLY A 363 -2.43 -37.82 5.59
C GLY A 363 -1.17 -37.42 4.80
N THR A 364 -1.08 -36.18 4.29
CA THR A 364 0.16 -35.57 3.75
C THR A 364 0.75 -34.51 4.68
N GLU A 365 0.18 -34.40 5.89
CA GLU A 365 0.67 -33.53 6.95
C GLU A 365 2.09 -33.96 7.35
N ALA A 366 2.96 -32.99 7.61
CA ALA A 366 4.24 -33.27 8.23
C ALA A 366 3.97 -34.03 9.55
N PRO A 367 4.82 -35.01 9.92
CA PRO A 367 4.65 -35.69 11.19
C PRO A 367 4.57 -34.65 12.31
N PRO A 368 3.68 -34.81 13.29
CA PRO A 368 3.57 -33.86 14.39
C PRO A 368 4.95 -33.72 15.03
N ILE A 369 5.41 -32.47 15.16
CA ILE A 369 6.68 -32.18 15.81
C ILE A 369 6.58 -32.74 17.23
N ARG A 370 7.39 -33.77 17.53
CA ARG A 370 7.59 -34.21 18.91
C ARG A 370 8.40 -33.13 19.58
N ILE A 371 7.72 -32.28 20.34
CA ILE A 371 8.38 -31.35 21.25
C ILE A 371 8.93 -32.21 22.39
N GLU A 372 10.23 -32.48 22.39
CA GLU A 372 10.90 -32.93 23.60
C GLU A 372 10.75 -31.82 24.63
N ASP A 373 10.27 -32.20 25.80
CA ASP A 373 9.88 -31.29 26.89
C ASP A 373 11.14 -30.71 27.55
N THR A 374 11.84 -29.83 26.83
CA THR A 374 12.83 -28.92 27.41
C THR A 374 12.06 -27.70 27.89
N GLY A 375 11.71 -27.70 29.19
CA GLY A 375 10.85 -26.71 29.83
C GLY A 375 11.16 -25.26 29.43
N ALA A 376 10.33 -24.73 28.53
CA ALA A 376 10.16 -23.31 28.23
C ALA A 376 8.95 -23.16 27.29
N SER A 377 7.73 -23.14 27.85
CA SER A 377 6.50 -23.05 27.05
C SER A 377 6.31 -21.63 26.49
N SER A 378 6.57 -21.50 25.20
CA SER A 378 6.11 -20.43 24.33
C SER A 378 4.64 -20.66 23.94
N GLY A 379 3.86 -19.59 23.73
CA GLY A 379 2.44 -19.70 23.38
C GLY A 379 1.92 -18.52 22.58
N ALA A 380 2.10 -18.58 21.25
CA ALA A 380 1.13 -18.02 20.33
C ALA A 380 -0.04 -19.02 20.27
N GLY A 381 -1.26 -18.55 20.50
CA GLY A 381 -2.44 -19.33 20.14
C GLY A 381 -2.86 -19.01 18.69
N GLU A 382 -3.36 -19.92 17.85
CA GLU A 382 -4.39 -20.94 18.12
C GLU A 382 -5.45 -20.46 19.12
N PRO A 383 -6.76 -20.69 18.93
CA PRO A 383 -7.65 -20.57 20.08
C PRO A 383 -7.04 -21.45 21.18
N PRO A 384 -6.71 -20.90 22.36
CA PRO A 384 -5.94 -21.65 23.34
C PRO A 384 -6.62 -23.00 23.53
N ALA A 385 -5.85 -24.09 23.43
CA ALA A 385 -6.28 -25.37 23.98
C ALA A 385 -6.89 -25.04 25.35
N ALA A 386 -8.13 -25.49 25.58
CA ALA A 386 -8.86 -25.20 26.81
C ALA A 386 -7.87 -25.29 27.98
N PRO A 387 -7.72 -24.25 28.83
CA PRO A 387 -6.86 -24.39 30.00
C PRO A 387 -7.26 -25.70 30.68
N PRO A 388 -6.32 -26.56 31.10
CA PRO A 388 -6.59 -27.98 31.38
C PRO A 388 -7.71 -28.26 32.41
N ASN A 389 -8.20 -27.23 33.10
CA ASN A 389 -9.27 -27.23 34.09
C ASN A 389 -10.53 -26.41 33.70
N VAL A 390 -10.73 -26.03 32.43
CA VAL A 390 -11.95 -25.32 32.00
C VAL A 390 -12.96 -26.30 31.40
N PRO A 391 -14.16 -26.45 31.99
CA PRO A 391 -15.22 -27.28 31.43
C PRO A 391 -15.57 -26.87 29.99
N ALA A 392 -15.78 -27.85 29.11
CA ALA A 392 -16.11 -27.59 27.69
C ALA A 392 -17.35 -26.69 27.53
N THR A 393 -18.31 -26.79 28.44
CA THR A 393 -19.50 -25.92 28.49
C THR A 393 -19.15 -24.47 28.78
N ALA A 394 -18.25 -24.20 29.74
CA ALA A 394 -17.76 -22.85 30.01
C ALA A 394 -17.01 -22.27 28.79
N LEU A 395 -16.16 -23.09 28.16
CA LEU A 395 -15.43 -22.68 26.95
C LEU A 395 -16.37 -22.33 25.79
N ALA A 396 -17.44 -23.10 25.59
CA ALA A 396 -18.43 -22.84 24.54
C ALA A 396 -19.14 -21.48 24.76
N HIS A 397 -19.53 -21.16 26.00
CA HIS A 397 -20.08 -19.86 26.36
C HIS A 397 -19.07 -18.73 26.13
N TYR A 398 -17.81 -18.92 26.51
CA TYR A 398 -16.72 -17.96 26.25
C TYR A 398 -16.53 -17.69 24.75
N GLN A 399 -16.45 -18.73 23.92
CA GLN A 399 -16.31 -18.59 22.46
C GLN A 399 -17.51 -17.89 21.82
N ARG A 400 -18.73 -18.21 22.29
CA ARG A 400 -19.95 -17.51 21.87
C ARG A 400 -19.93 -16.04 22.26
N GLY A 401 -19.45 -15.72 23.46
CA GLY A 401 -19.25 -14.34 23.92
C GLY A 401 -18.32 -13.55 23.01
N ASN A 402 -17.18 -14.13 22.62
CA ASN A 402 -16.25 -13.51 21.67
C ASN A 402 -16.93 -13.22 20.33
N SER A 403 -17.72 -14.18 19.83
CA SER A 403 -18.45 -14.02 18.57
C SER A 403 -19.53 -12.92 18.63
N TRP A 404 -20.20 -12.75 19.76
CA TRP A 404 -21.13 -11.63 19.95
C TRP A 404 -20.40 -10.28 20.04
N PHE A 405 -19.27 -10.25 20.74
CA PHE A 405 -18.44 -9.05 20.86
C PHE A 405 -17.92 -8.57 19.49
N GLU A 406 -17.51 -9.48 18.61
CA GLU A 406 -17.07 -9.16 17.23
C GLU A 406 -18.16 -8.52 16.37
N ARG A 407 -19.44 -8.78 16.70
CA ARG A 407 -20.63 -8.22 16.05
C ARG A 407 -21.18 -6.98 16.75
N ASP A 408 -20.42 -6.40 17.69
CA ASP A 408 -20.80 -5.22 18.47
C ASP A 408 -22.05 -5.42 19.36
N ASN A 409 -22.45 -6.68 19.61
CA ASN A 409 -23.56 -7.05 20.48
C ASN A 409 -23.06 -7.27 21.92
N PHE A 410 -22.77 -6.16 22.60
CA PHE A 410 -22.09 -6.19 23.90
C PHE A 410 -22.95 -6.76 25.03
N ALA A 411 -24.28 -6.63 24.97
CA ALA A 411 -25.19 -7.20 25.96
C ALA A 411 -25.15 -8.73 25.96
N GLU A 412 -25.27 -9.33 24.79
CA GLU A 412 -25.23 -10.77 24.56
C GLU A 412 -23.84 -11.34 24.84
N ALA A 413 -22.78 -10.60 24.50
CA ALA A 413 -21.41 -10.97 24.84
C ALA A 413 -21.22 -11.04 26.36
N ALA A 414 -21.68 -10.02 27.10
CA ALA A 414 -21.58 -9.99 28.56
C ALA A 414 -22.32 -11.16 29.20
N ALA A 415 -23.56 -11.44 28.77
CA ALA A 415 -24.34 -12.57 29.27
C ALA A 415 -23.64 -13.92 29.02
N CYS A 416 -23.00 -14.09 27.86
CA CYS A 416 -22.23 -15.30 27.57
C CYS A 416 -20.98 -15.43 28.45
N PHE A 417 -20.24 -14.36 28.69
CA PHE A 417 -19.08 -14.40 29.58
C PHE A 417 -19.49 -14.62 31.05
N GLU A 418 -20.59 -14.01 31.50
CA GLU A 418 -21.16 -14.23 32.83
C GLU A 418 -21.55 -15.70 33.04
N GLU A 419 -22.18 -16.33 32.04
CA GLU A 419 -22.52 -17.76 32.11
C GLU A 419 -21.26 -18.65 32.09
N SER A 420 -20.25 -18.31 31.29
CA SER A 420 -18.95 -18.97 31.34
C SER A 420 -18.33 -18.91 32.74
N LEU A 421 -18.44 -17.76 33.42
CA LEU A 421 -17.91 -17.54 34.76
C LEU A 421 -18.77 -18.16 35.86
N ARG A 422 -20.07 -18.33 35.64
CA ARG A 422 -20.95 -19.10 36.54
C ARG A 422 -20.52 -20.57 36.58
N ILE A 423 -20.13 -21.13 35.43
CA ILE A 423 -19.65 -22.51 35.31
C ILE A 423 -18.20 -22.64 35.79
N CYS A 424 -17.33 -21.67 35.47
CA CYS A 424 -15.93 -21.65 35.86
C CYS A 424 -15.51 -20.27 36.40
N PRO A 425 -15.71 -19.99 37.71
CA PRO A 425 -15.39 -18.69 38.30
C PRO A 425 -13.92 -18.29 38.24
N THR A 426 -13.02 -19.26 38.02
CA THR A 426 -11.56 -19.07 37.95
C THR A 426 -11.05 -18.89 36.52
N PHE A 427 -11.93 -18.73 35.52
CA PHE A 427 -11.53 -18.53 34.13
C PHE A 427 -11.09 -17.07 33.88
N ALA A 428 -9.79 -16.81 34.03
CA ALA A 428 -9.21 -15.46 33.97
C ALA A 428 -9.49 -14.74 32.62
N GLU A 429 -9.45 -15.47 31.50
CA GLU A 429 -9.73 -14.94 30.17
C GLU A 429 -11.19 -14.48 30.03
N ALA A 430 -12.14 -15.19 30.63
CA ALA A 430 -13.55 -14.79 30.63
C ALA A 430 -13.78 -13.54 31.50
N HIS A 431 -13.10 -13.42 32.65
CA HIS A 431 -13.11 -12.18 33.45
C HIS A 431 -12.52 -11.00 32.68
N CYS A 432 -11.42 -11.22 31.95
CA CYS A 432 -10.79 -10.19 31.12
C CYS A 432 -11.73 -9.70 30.01
N ASN A 433 -12.33 -10.63 29.25
CA ASN A 433 -13.24 -10.29 28.15
C ASN A 433 -14.58 -9.71 28.64
N LEU A 434 -15.07 -10.14 29.79
CA LEU A 434 -16.23 -9.50 30.45
C LEU A 434 -15.90 -8.06 30.85
N GLY A 435 -14.69 -7.82 31.35
CA GLY A 435 -14.19 -6.47 31.64
C GLY A 435 -14.20 -5.57 30.41
N VAL A 436 -13.58 -6.01 29.32
CA VAL A 436 -13.60 -5.29 28.03
C VAL A 436 -15.04 -5.06 27.56
N THR A 437 -15.91 -6.05 27.65
CA THR A 437 -17.31 -5.91 27.24
C THR A 437 -18.05 -4.85 28.07
N ARG A 438 -17.85 -4.84 29.38
CA ARG A 438 -18.43 -3.84 30.30
C ARG A 438 -17.87 -2.44 30.03
N GLN A 439 -16.60 -2.32 29.65
CA GLN A 439 -16.02 -1.06 29.19
C GLN A 439 -16.78 -0.53 27.97
N PHE A 440 -17.04 -1.37 26.98
CA PHE A 440 -17.81 -0.99 25.77
C PHE A 440 -19.28 -0.68 26.09
N GLN A 441 -19.82 -1.19 27.19
CA GLN A 441 -21.14 -0.81 27.70
C GLN A 441 -21.15 0.50 28.51
N GLY A 442 -20.01 1.18 28.69
CA GLY A 442 -19.89 2.36 29.57
C GLY A 442 -19.90 2.03 31.06
N ARG A 443 -19.88 0.75 31.44
CA ARG A 443 -19.88 0.27 32.82
C ARG A 443 -18.45 0.19 33.34
N PHE A 444 -17.79 1.34 33.50
CA PHE A 444 -16.36 1.39 33.82
C PHE A 444 -16.00 0.79 35.19
N ALA A 445 -16.85 0.99 36.21
CA ALA A 445 -16.64 0.38 37.52
C ALA A 445 -16.70 -1.16 37.45
N ASP A 446 -17.69 -1.71 36.75
CA ASP A 446 -17.83 -3.16 36.58
C ASP A 446 -16.73 -3.74 35.68
N SER A 447 -16.28 -2.98 34.68
CA SER A 447 -15.09 -3.31 33.88
C SER A 447 -13.87 -3.48 34.77
N ALA A 448 -13.56 -2.46 35.59
CA ALA A 448 -12.41 -2.46 36.48
C ALA A 448 -12.47 -3.63 37.48
N ALA A 449 -13.63 -3.91 38.06
CA ALA A 449 -13.83 -5.04 38.96
C ALA A 449 -13.54 -6.39 38.27
N SER A 450 -14.01 -6.58 37.04
CA SER A 450 -13.79 -7.82 36.26
C SER A 450 -12.32 -8.00 35.90
N LEU A 451 -11.66 -6.91 35.47
CA LEU A 451 -10.23 -6.92 35.13
C LEU A 451 -9.36 -7.18 36.36
N GLN A 452 -9.69 -6.57 37.50
CA GLN A 452 -9.03 -6.86 38.78
C GLN A 452 -9.22 -8.33 39.19
N GLN A 453 -10.39 -8.92 38.93
CA GLN A 453 -10.61 -10.35 39.20
C GLN A 453 -9.76 -11.24 38.29
N ALA A 454 -9.63 -10.90 37.01
CA ALA A 454 -8.70 -11.58 36.11
C ALA A 454 -7.25 -11.50 36.63
N LEU A 455 -6.82 -10.33 37.12
CA LEU A 455 -5.48 -10.12 37.68
C LEU A 455 -5.26 -10.82 39.03
N LYS A 456 -6.30 -11.00 39.86
CA LYS A 456 -6.19 -11.83 41.07
C LYS A 456 -5.92 -13.30 40.73
N LEU A 457 -6.56 -13.80 39.67
CA LEU A 457 -6.39 -15.17 39.20
C LEU A 457 -5.06 -15.36 38.46
N ARG A 458 -4.65 -14.35 37.68
CA ARG A 458 -3.40 -14.34 36.93
C ARG A 458 -2.76 -12.95 36.99
N PRO A 459 -1.87 -12.71 37.98
CA PRO A 459 -1.23 -11.41 38.16
C PRO A 459 -0.38 -10.96 36.97
N GLU A 460 0.20 -11.89 36.21
CA GLU A 460 0.98 -11.58 35.01
C GLU A 460 0.16 -11.74 33.72
N MET A 461 -0.98 -11.05 33.63
CA MET A 461 -1.84 -11.06 32.44
C MET A 461 -1.80 -9.71 31.71
N PRO A 462 -0.92 -9.51 30.70
CA PRO A 462 -0.73 -8.21 30.04
C PRO A 462 -2.01 -7.60 29.48
N ALA A 463 -2.87 -8.42 28.87
CA ALA A 463 -4.14 -7.96 28.32
C ALA A 463 -5.07 -7.36 29.40
N ALA A 464 -5.12 -7.95 30.60
CA ALA A 464 -5.96 -7.44 31.68
C ALA A 464 -5.42 -6.12 32.25
N HIS A 465 -4.10 -6.00 32.42
CA HIS A 465 -3.46 -4.73 32.79
C HIS A 465 -3.69 -3.64 31.74
N PHE A 466 -3.49 -3.94 30.46
CA PHE A 466 -3.69 -2.97 29.39
C PHE A 466 -5.16 -2.51 29.31
N ASN A 467 -6.13 -3.42 29.39
CA ASN A 467 -7.54 -3.08 29.38
C ASN A 467 -7.98 -2.33 30.65
N LEU A 468 -7.30 -2.57 31.78
CA LEU A 468 -7.50 -1.82 33.01
C LEU A 468 -6.99 -0.39 32.85
N ALA A 469 -5.84 -0.19 32.19
CA ALA A 469 -5.34 1.13 31.81
C ALA A 469 -6.38 1.90 30.98
N MET A 470 -6.93 1.26 29.95
CA MET A 470 -7.96 1.87 29.10
C MET A 470 -9.20 2.24 29.91
N THR A 471 -9.64 1.37 30.82
CA THR A 471 -10.79 1.64 31.70
C THR A 471 -10.50 2.81 32.65
N SER A 472 -9.30 2.87 33.22
CA SER A 472 -8.86 3.94 34.11
C SER A 472 -8.76 5.29 33.40
N PHE A 473 -8.31 5.34 32.14
CA PHE A 473 -8.36 6.58 31.34
C PHE A 473 -9.79 7.08 31.15
N LEU A 474 -10.72 6.16 30.87
CA LEU A 474 -12.13 6.49 30.66
C LEU A 474 -12.81 6.96 31.95
N SER A 475 -12.43 6.40 33.11
CA SER A 475 -12.94 6.80 34.41
C SER A 475 -12.20 7.99 35.05
N GLY A 476 -11.15 8.53 34.41
CA GLY A 476 -10.37 9.66 34.91
C GLY A 476 -9.33 9.33 35.99
N ASP A 477 -9.09 8.04 36.28
CA ASP A 477 -8.03 7.60 37.21
C ASP A 477 -6.68 7.55 36.48
N LEU A 478 -6.14 8.74 36.18
CA LEU A 478 -4.98 8.90 35.30
C LEU A 478 -3.71 8.29 35.90
N GLU A 479 -3.51 8.38 37.21
CA GLU A 479 -2.33 7.80 37.88
C GLU A 479 -2.29 6.28 37.64
N ARG A 480 -3.40 5.60 37.89
CA ARG A 480 -3.52 4.17 37.63
C ARG A 480 -3.44 3.87 36.14
N ALA A 481 -4.12 4.66 35.31
CA ALA A 481 -4.13 4.45 33.86
C ALA A 481 -2.71 4.42 33.28
N TRP A 482 -1.88 5.42 33.61
CA TRP A 482 -0.50 5.48 33.13
C TRP A 482 0.39 4.39 33.71
N SER A 483 0.18 4.00 34.97
CA SER A 483 0.91 2.89 35.58
C SER A 483 0.62 1.55 34.86
N GLU A 484 -0.67 1.26 34.66
CA GLU A 484 -1.14 0.04 33.99
C GLU A 484 -0.80 0.03 32.49
N TYR A 485 -0.72 1.21 31.85
CA TYR A 485 -0.39 1.35 30.43
C TYR A 485 1.01 0.84 30.07
N GLU A 486 1.95 0.78 31.02
CA GLU A 486 3.28 0.20 30.79
C GLU A 486 3.23 -1.32 30.54
N TRP A 487 2.16 -2.01 30.94
CA TRP A 487 1.98 -3.42 30.59
C TRP A 487 1.73 -3.64 29.10
N ARG A 488 1.49 -2.58 28.32
CA ARG A 488 1.44 -2.64 26.85
C ARG A 488 2.68 -3.34 26.29
N TRP A 489 3.84 -3.12 26.91
CA TRP A 489 5.11 -3.72 26.50
C TRP A 489 5.17 -5.24 26.60
N LYS A 490 4.29 -5.86 27.39
CA LYS A 490 4.13 -7.32 27.46
C LYS A 490 2.98 -7.82 26.57
N CYS A 491 2.24 -6.93 25.91
CA CYS A 491 1.17 -7.29 24.98
C CYS A 491 1.73 -7.57 23.59
N ARG A 492 1.21 -8.60 22.91
CA ARG A 492 1.66 -9.01 21.56
C ARG A 492 1.61 -7.88 20.53
N HIS A 493 0.62 -6.99 20.61
CA HIS A 493 0.47 -5.84 19.72
C HIS A 493 1.62 -4.82 19.80
N PHE A 494 2.41 -4.87 20.88
CA PHE A 494 3.60 -4.04 21.11
C PHE A 494 4.87 -4.90 21.25
N ALA A 495 4.83 -6.17 20.83
CA ALA A 495 5.96 -7.09 20.94
C ALA A 495 7.15 -6.67 20.06
N ASN A 496 6.90 -5.98 18.95
CA ASN A 496 7.91 -5.33 18.12
C ASN A 496 8.31 -3.99 18.73
N ARG A 497 8.87 -4.01 19.95
CA ARG A 497 9.49 -2.81 20.52
C ARG A 497 10.58 -2.32 19.57
N PRO A 498 10.83 -1.02 19.44
CA PRO A 498 12.04 -0.51 18.83
C PRO A 498 13.24 -0.91 19.71
N THR A 499 13.68 -2.17 19.66
CA THR A 499 14.75 -2.74 20.51
C THR A 499 16.04 -1.93 20.36
N ALA A 500 16.32 -1.50 19.13
CA ALA A 500 17.45 -0.62 18.83
C ALA A 500 17.42 0.72 19.55
N ALA A 501 16.27 1.20 20.05
CA ALA A 501 16.14 2.44 20.83
C ALA A 501 16.13 2.18 22.34
N SER A 502 15.38 1.16 22.78
CA SER A 502 15.24 0.83 24.21
C SER A 502 16.53 0.31 24.86
N GLU A 503 17.49 -0.16 24.07
CA GLU A 503 18.78 -0.67 24.55
C GLU A 503 19.91 0.36 24.50
N LEU A 504 19.69 1.58 23.97
CA LEU A 504 20.75 2.59 23.82
C LEU A 504 21.17 3.23 25.13
N ALA A 505 20.25 3.28 26.10
CA ALA A 505 20.50 3.90 27.40
C ALA A 505 19.55 3.31 28.46
N PRO A 506 19.84 3.52 29.76
CA PRO A 506 18.89 3.22 30.83
C PRO A 506 17.55 3.96 30.67
N PRO A 507 16.42 3.39 31.15
CA PRO A 507 15.13 4.05 31.10
C PRO A 507 15.09 5.29 32.01
N TRP A 508 14.50 6.37 31.51
CA TRP A 508 14.19 7.57 32.28
C TRP A 508 12.96 7.35 33.16
N ASN A 509 13.03 7.74 34.44
CA ASN A 509 11.99 7.52 35.43
C ASN A 509 11.38 8.83 35.95
N GLY A 510 11.39 9.89 35.13
CA GLY A 510 10.77 11.17 35.44
C GLY A 510 11.65 12.14 36.24
N GLU A 511 12.92 11.82 36.47
CA GLU A 511 13.87 12.72 37.12
C GLU A 511 14.18 13.97 36.28
N HIS A 512 14.55 15.08 36.94
CA HIS A 512 15.06 16.27 36.27
C HIS A 512 16.51 16.02 35.79
N LEU A 513 16.81 16.36 34.55
CA LEU A 513 18.02 15.92 33.82
C LEU A 513 18.91 17.10 33.38
N PRO A 514 19.40 17.97 34.30
CA PRO A 514 20.22 19.10 33.91
C PRO A 514 21.57 18.63 33.34
N GLY A 515 21.94 19.12 32.16
CA GLY A 515 23.18 18.72 31.47
C GLY A 515 23.21 17.27 30.96
N LYS A 516 22.10 16.55 31.04
CA LYS A 516 21.96 15.15 30.59
C LYS A 516 21.16 15.07 29.30
N THR A 517 21.45 14.05 28.49
CA THR A 517 20.78 13.81 27.22
C THR A 517 19.68 12.76 27.36
N LEU A 518 18.45 13.13 27.00
CA LEU A 518 17.28 12.24 26.96
C LEU A 518 16.91 11.94 25.50
N LEU A 519 16.79 10.65 25.17
CA LEU A 519 16.19 10.17 23.93
C LEU A 519 14.70 9.84 24.16
N VAL A 520 13.82 10.42 23.35
CA VAL A 520 12.43 10.00 23.23
C VAL A 520 12.22 9.39 21.85
N TYR A 521 11.68 8.18 21.78
CA TYR A 521 11.42 7.50 20.51
C TYR A 521 9.93 7.18 20.33
N GLY A 522 9.46 7.30 19.08
CA GLY A 522 8.13 6.84 18.69
C GLY A 522 8.03 5.33 18.69
N GLU A 523 6.91 4.81 19.20
CA GLU A 523 6.62 3.36 19.24
C GLU A 523 5.24 2.99 18.67
N GLN A 524 4.48 3.98 18.20
CA GLN A 524 3.08 3.82 17.76
C GLN A 524 2.84 4.46 16.39
N GLY A 525 1.58 4.66 16.01
CA GLY A 525 1.25 5.31 14.74
C GLY A 525 1.50 6.82 14.77
N VAL A 526 1.55 7.42 13.58
CA VAL A 526 1.75 8.88 13.37
C VAL A 526 0.85 9.75 14.26
N GLY A 527 -0.43 9.39 14.40
CA GLY A 527 -1.37 10.16 15.24
C GLY A 527 -0.99 10.15 16.72
N ASP A 528 -0.51 9.02 17.23
CA ASP A 528 -0.06 8.88 18.61
C ASP A 528 1.27 9.62 18.84
N GLU A 529 2.20 9.57 17.89
CA GLU A 529 3.43 10.38 17.96
C GLU A 529 3.13 11.88 18.01
N ILE A 530 2.21 12.37 17.18
CA ILE A 530 1.75 13.77 17.21
C ILE A 530 1.11 14.10 18.56
N MET A 531 0.29 13.21 19.10
CA MET A 531 -0.36 13.40 20.40
C MET A 531 0.65 13.50 21.54
N PHE A 532 1.60 12.57 21.63
CA PHE A 532 2.62 12.56 22.68
C PHE A 532 3.67 13.68 22.51
N ALA A 533 3.82 14.23 21.30
CA ALA A 533 4.66 15.42 21.07
C ALA A 533 4.20 16.65 21.87
N ALA A 534 2.96 16.66 22.39
CA ALA A 534 2.49 17.68 23.32
C ALA A 534 3.35 17.80 24.60
N CYS A 535 4.07 16.74 24.98
CA CYS A 535 4.98 16.73 26.13
C CYS A 535 6.36 17.35 25.83
N VAL A 536 6.74 17.53 24.56
CA VAL A 536 8.08 17.97 24.16
C VAL A 536 8.48 19.33 24.75
N PRO A 537 7.62 20.38 24.77
CA PRO A 537 7.98 21.67 25.37
C PRO A 537 8.32 21.60 26.87
N GLU A 538 7.79 20.61 27.58
CA GLU A 538 8.14 20.37 28.99
C GLU A 538 9.45 19.60 29.11
N LEU A 539 9.65 18.58 28.28
CA LEU A 539 10.92 17.85 28.20
C LEU A 539 12.11 18.76 27.85
N GLN A 540 11.93 19.74 26.94
CA GLN A 540 12.97 20.72 26.61
C GLN A 540 13.40 21.57 27.81
N ARG A 541 12.53 21.75 28.81
CA ARG A 541 12.83 22.48 30.04
C ARG A 541 13.49 21.60 31.10
N SER A 542 13.24 20.29 31.06
CA SER A 542 13.70 19.33 32.07
C SER A 542 15.01 18.62 31.71
N ALA A 543 15.34 18.48 30.42
CA ALA A 543 16.55 17.82 29.94
C ALA A 543 17.58 18.84 29.43
N GLY A 544 18.87 18.58 29.70
CA GLY A 544 19.97 19.40 29.18
C GLY A 544 20.10 19.31 27.65
N ARG A 545 19.78 18.15 27.08
CA ARG A 545 19.67 17.92 25.62
C ARG A 545 18.56 16.93 25.34
N LEU A 546 17.72 17.23 24.35
CA LEU A 546 16.62 16.36 23.91
C LEU A 546 16.87 15.81 22.50
N LEU A 547 16.75 14.50 22.35
CA LEU A 547 16.74 13.78 21.08
C LEU A 547 15.34 13.21 20.85
N LEU A 548 14.75 13.46 19.68
CA LEU A 548 13.50 12.84 19.26
C LEU A 548 13.75 11.93 18.06
N ALA A 549 13.49 10.64 18.22
CA ALA A 549 13.47 9.68 17.13
C ALA A 549 12.01 9.40 16.73
N CYS A 550 11.63 9.75 15.51
CA CYS A 550 10.23 9.80 15.09
C CYS A 550 10.01 9.19 13.71
N GLU A 551 8.76 9.03 13.31
CA GLU A 551 8.41 8.65 11.94
C GLU A 551 9.03 9.64 10.93
N VAL A 552 9.64 9.12 9.85
CA VAL A 552 10.47 9.91 8.92
C VAL A 552 9.73 11.11 8.30
N ARG A 553 8.43 10.99 8.04
CA ARG A 553 7.59 12.06 7.47
C ARG A 553 7.28 13.15 8.50
N LEU A 554 7.36 12.86 9.79
CA LEU A 554 7.21 13.85 10.87
C LEU A 554 8.51 14.61 11.17
N ALA A 555 9.68 14.07 10.81
CA ALA A 555 10.96 14.64 11.21
C ALA A 555 11.14 16.13 10.81
N PRO A 556 10.83 16.58 9.57
CA PRO A 556 10.95 17.99 9.20
C PRO A 556 10.04 18.89 10.03
N LEU A 557 8.79 18.46 10.24
CA LEU A 557 7.79 19.20 11.00
C LEU A 557 8.17 19.32 12.47
N LEU A 558 8.59 18.23 13.11
CA LEU A 558 9.00 18.22 14.52
C LEU A 558 10.28 19.03 14.74
N ALA A 559 11.27 18.94 13.84
CA ALA A 559 12.50 19.71 13.91
C ALA A 559 12.21 21.23 13.88
N ARG A 560 11.30 21.66 13.00
CA ARG A 560 10.87 23.05 12.91
C ARG A 560 10.05 23.50 14.12
N SER A 561 9.24 22.61 14.68
CA SER A 561 8.32 22.90 15.79
C SER A 561 9.04 23.01 17.13
N PHE A 562 10.17 22.31 17.30
CA PHE A 562 10.91 22.26 18.56
C PHE A 562 12.38 22.70 18.40
N PRO A 563 12.64 24.00 18.18
CA PRO A 563 14.00 24.52 18.13
C PRO A 563 14.81 24.13 19.37
N GLY A 564 16.06 23.71 19.18
CA GLY A 564 16.93 23.20 20.25
C GLY A 564 16.79 21.70 20.54
N THR A 565 15.82 21.02 19.92
CA THR A 565 15.72 19.56 19.95
C THR A 565 16.39 18.95 18.73
N THR A 566 17.18 17.90 18.93
CA THR A 566 17.73 17.12 17.81
C THR A 566 16.69 16.10 17.37
N VAL A 567 16.13 16.25 16.17
CA VAL A 567 15.10 15.34 15.63
C VAL A 567 15.72 14.47 14.55
N VAL A 568 15.48 13.16 14.62
CA VAL A 568 15.96 12.19 13.64
C VAL A 568 14.85 11.19 13.27
N PRO A 569 14.88 10.62 12.06
CA PRO A 569 14.06 9.45 11.74
C PRO A 569 14.36 8.28 12.70
N ALA A 570 13.34 7.50 13.08
CA ALA A 570 13.48 6.38 14.00
C ALA A 570 14.44 5.29 13.47
N GLU A 571 14.46 5.09 12.15
CA GLU A 571 15.39 4.19 11.45
C GLU A 571 16.86 4.56 11.63
N THR A 572 17.17 5.83 11.91
CA THR A 572 18.54 6.28 12.23
C THR A 572 19.11 5.54 13.44
N LEU A 573 18.25 5.10 14.38
CA LEU A 573 18.66 4.34 15.56
C LEU A 573 19.08 2.89 15.23
N ALA A 574 18.73 2.35 14.06
CA ALA A 574 19.15 1.00 13.68
C ALA A 574 20.64 0.95 13.27
N TYR A 575 21.14 2.00 12.63
CA TYR A 575 22.49 2.01 12.02
C TYR A 575 23.55 2.53 13.00
N ALA A 576 24.55 1.69 13.32
CA ALA A 576 25.57 2.00 14.33
C ALA A 576 26.38 3.27 14.02
N GLU A 577 26.70 3.51 12.75
CA GLU A 577 27.45 4.70 12.34
C GLU A 577 26.63 5.98 12.50
N GLN A 578 25.36 5.94 12.11
CA GLN A 578 24.46 7.08 12.25
C GLN A 578 24.18 7.38 13.73
N ARG A 579 24.02 6.33 14.56
CA ARG A 579 23.93 6.44 16.02
C ARG A 579 25.13 7.15 16.65
N ARG A 580 26.36 6.87 16.19
CA ARG A 580 27.56 7.56 16.70
C ARG A 580 27.49 9.07 16.49
N GLY A 581 26.85 9.52 15.41
CA GLY A 581 26.61 10.94 15.12
C GLY A 581 25.69 11.64 16.13
N LEU A 582 24.91 10.92 16.93
CA LEU A 582 24.01 11.49 17.93
C LEU A 582 24.73 11.90 19.21
N GLY A 583 25.94 11.40 19.44
CA GLY A 583 26.69 11.60 20.68
C GLY A 583 26.17 10.74 21.84
N GLN A 584 26.61 11.05 23.07
CA GLN A 584 26.22 10.31 24.26
C GLN A 584 24.73 10.51 24.60
N ILE A 585 24.04 9.40 24.86
CA ILE A 585 22.67 9.36 25.36
C ILE A 585 22.73 8.85 26.80
N ASP A 586 22.25 9.64 27.76
CA ASP A 586 22.28 9.27 29.17
C ASP A 586 21.04 8.45 29.56
N PHE A 587 19.87 8.79 29.00
CA PHE A 587 18.60 8.12 29.28
C PHE A 587 17.71 8.00 28.05
N GLN A 588 16.77 7.06 28.06
CA GLN A 588 15.75 6.89 27.02
C GLN A 588 14.34 6.69 27.59
N THR A 589 13.33 7.02 26.80
CA THR A 589 11.93 6.65 27.06
C THR A 589 11.13 6.57 25.75
N ALA A 590 10.07 5.77 25.72
CA ALA A 590 9.13 5.80 24.62
C ALA A 590 8.19 7.01 24.73
N ALA A 591 7.76 7.56 23.60
CA ALA A 591 6.88 8.73 23.56
C ALA A 591 5.59 8.51 24.37
N GLY A 592 4.97 7.33 24.24
CA GLY A 592 3.76 6.98 25.00
C GLY A 592 3.95 6.77 26.50
N SER A 593 5.19 6.70 26.99
CA SER A 593 5.51 6.62 28.42
C SER A 593 5.77 7.98 29.06
N VAL A 594 6.00 9.03 28.26
CA VAL A 594 6.28 10.38 28.78
C VAL A 594 5.14 10.94 29.65
N PRO A 595 3.86 10.84 29.25
CA PRO A 595 2.77 11.41 30.06
C PRO A 595 2.66 10.81 31.47
N ARG A 596 3.12 9.56 31.67
CA ARG A 596 3.19 8.96 33.00
C ARG A 596 4.01 9.80 33.97
N TRP A 597 5.10 10.41 33.50
CA TRP A 597 6.03 11.14 34.37
C TRP A 597 5.64 12.61 34.54
N LEU A 598 5.12 13.22 33.48
CA LEU A 598 4.78 14.63 33.48
C LEU A 598 3.34 14.89 33.96
N TRP A 599 2.39 14.06 33.53
CA TRP A 599 0.95 14.41 33.55
C TRP A 599 0.11 13.55 34.50
N SER A 600 0.65 12.45 35.04
CA SER A 600 -0.04 11.61 36.04
C SER A 600 -0.29 12.31 37.39
N ARG A 601 0.41 13.42 37.68
CA ARG A 601 0.38 14.13 38.99
C ARG A 601 -0.54 15.36 39.03
N GLY A 602 -1.44 15.50 38.06
CA GLY A 602 -2.55 16.46 38.13
C GLY A 602 -2.24 17.91 37.73
N THR A 603 -1.10 18.21 37.13
CA THR A 603 -0.77 19.58 36.68
C THR A 603 -0.10 19.59 35.31
N SER A 604 -0.90 19.55 34.25
CA SER A 604 -0.39 19.82 32.89
C SER A 604 -1.55 19.90 31.91
N THR A 605 -2.22 21.05 31.86
CA THR A 605 -2.97 21.43 30.66
C THR A 605 -1.97 21.85 29.58
N PRO A 606 -2.17 21.46 28.31
CA PRO A 606 -1.32 21.94 27.22
C PRO A 606 -1.39 23.48 27.18
N PRO A 607 -0.29 24.21 27.42
CA PRO A 607 -0.35 25.65 27.68
C PRO A 607 -0.49 26.51 26.40
N ARG A 608 -0.66 25.90 25.22
CA ARG A 608 -0.65 26.62 23.93
C ARG A 608 -1.73 26.13 22.95
N PRO A 609 -2.26 27.01 22.09
CA PRO A 609 -3.24 26.68 21.03
C PRO A 609 -2.72 25.64 20.04
N GLY A 610 -1.41 25.59 19.79
CA GLY A 610 -0.72 24.57 19.00
C GLY A 610 0.74 24.46 19.39
N PHE A 611 1.31 23.26 19.25
CA PHE A 611 2.72 22.97 19.53
C PHE A 611 3.49 22.51 18.29
N LEU A 612 2.82 22.33 17.14
CA LEU A 612 3.45 22.13 15.84
C LEU A 612 3.37 23.40 15.00
N ALA A 613 4.40 23.63 14.20
CA ALA A 613 4.52 24.77 13.30
C ALA A 613 4.73 24.29 11.86
N ALA A 614 3.75 24.52 10.98
CA ALA A 614 3.91 24.31 9.54
C ALA A 614 4.91 25.31 8.94
N ASP A 615 5.45 25.00 7.75
CA ASP A 615 6.27 25.96 7.01
C ASP A 615 5.48 27.23 6.69
N ALA A 616 6.00 28.39 7.10
CA ALA A 616 5.27 29.65 7.03
C ALA A 616 5.06 30.13 5.60
N ALA A 617 6.03 29.89 4.71
CA ALA A 617 5.96 30.29 3.31
C ALA A 617 4.98 29.40 2.54
N ALA A 618 5.04 28.08 2.74
CA ALA A 618 4.12 27.12 2.18
C ALA A 618 2.69 27.36 2.67
N ARG A 619 2.49 27.68 3.96
CA ARG A 619 1.19 28.06 4.51
C ARG A 619 0.62 29.30 3.80
N GLU A 620 1.43 30.34 3.58
CA GLU A 620 0.95 31.55 2.90
C GLU A 620 0.66 31.29 1.41
N ALA A 621 1.46 30.46 0.75
CA ALA A 621 1.18 30.00 -0.61
C ALA A 621 -0.17 29.25 -0.68
N TRP A 622 -0.48 28.40 0.31
CA TRP A 622 -1.77 27.74 0.41
C TRP A 622 -2.92 28.71 0.66
N ARG A 623 -2.74 29.69 1.56
CA ARG A 623 -3.74 30.75 1.77
C ARG A 623 -4.06 31.49 0.48
N HIS A 624 -3.05 31.85 -0.30
CA HIS A 624 -3.25 32.48 -1.62
C HIS A 624 -4.07 31.58 -2.55
N ARG A 625 -3.73 30.29 -2.66
CA ARG A 625 -4.44 29.34 -3.53
C ARG A 625 -5.88 29.09 -3.09
N LEU A 626 -6.14 29.04 -1.78
CA LEU A 626 -7.47 28.85 -1.21
C LEU A 626 -8.40 30.03 -1.47
N ARG A 627 -7.89 31.24 -1.75
CA ARG A 627 -8.71 32.41 -2.13
C ARG A 627 -9.53 32.17 -3.40
N VAL A 628 -9.08 31.29 -4.31
CA VAL A 628 -9.81 30.92 -5.54
C VAL A 628 -11.19 30.31 -5.24
N LEU A 629 -11.38 29.75 -4.03
CA LEU A 629 -12.69 29.21 -3.62
C LEU A 629 -13.72 30.33 -3.36
N GLY A 630 -13.29 31.57 -3.13
CA GLY A 630 -14.16 32.71 -2.85
C GLY A 630 -14.22 33.10 -1.36
N PRO A 631 -15.11 34.02 -0.96
CA PRO A 631 -15.25 34.46 0.44
C PRO A 631 -15.92 33.39 1.32
N GLY A 632 -15.71 33.47 2.64
CA GLY A 632 -16.25 32.52 3.64
C GLY A 632 -15.21 31.52 4.18
N PRO A 633 -15.53 30.69 5.19
CA PRO A 633 -14.55 29.79 5.79
C PRO A 633 -14.15 28.61 4.90
N LYS A 634 -12.87 28.20 5.02
CA LYS A 634 -12.24 27.06 4.34
C LYS A 634 -12.19 25.92 5.34
N VAL A 635 -13.04 24.92 5.13
CA VAL A 635 -13.27 23.82 6.08
C VAL A 635 -12.67 22.54 5.55
N GLY A 636 -11.63 22.03 6.23
CA GLY A 636 -11.04 20.74 5.94
C GLY A 636 -11.89 19.60 6.51
N ILE A 637 -12.08 18.52 5.76
CA ILE A 637 -12.85 17.35 6.21
C ILE A 637 -12.10 16.03 6.05
N SER A 638 -12.27 15.12 7.00
CA SER A 638 -11.72 13.76 6.97
C SER A 638 -12.66 12.81 7.74
N TRP A 639 -13.12 11.74 7.10
CA TRP A 639 -14.31 10.99 7.52
C TRP A 639 -14.08 9.49 7.75
N ARG A 640 -12.88 8.99 7.42
CA ARG A 640 -12.46 7.59 7.58
C ARG A 640 -11.22 7.48 8.47
N GLY A 641 -11.26 6.49 9.35
CA GLY A 641 -10.17 6.13 10.27
C GLY A 641 -10.31 4.70 10.77
N GLY A 642 -9.31 4.20 11.49
CA GLY A 642 -9.29 2.82 12.01
C GLY A 642 -8.43 1.87 11.18
N LYS A 643 -7.66 1.03 11.87
CA LYS A 643 -6.66 0.16 11.25
C LYS A 643 -7.25 -1.13 10.66
N ASP A 644 -8.35 -1.60 11.22
CA ASP A 644 -9.04 -2.83 10.83
C ASP A 644 -10.54 -2.60 10.57
N ALA A 645 -11.23 -3.64 10.10
CA ALA A 645 -12.64 -3.54 9.73
C ALA A 645 -13.55 -3.17 10.91
N ALA A 646 -13.25 -3.65 12.13
CA ALA A 646 -14.06 -3.35 13.30
C ALA A 646 -13.87 -1.89 13.75
N GLU A 647 -12.63 -1.42 13.82
CA GLU A 647 -12.35 0.00 14.11
C GLU A 647 -12.95 0.92 13.04
N ARG A 648 -12.84 0.56 11.75
CA ARG A 648 -13.43 1.34 10.66
C ARG A 648 -14.94 1.48 10.82
N ARG A 649 -15.66 0.40 11.12
CA ARG A 649 -17.11 0.44 11.38
C ARG A 649 -17.47 1.36 12.55
N ARG A 650 -16.67 1.37 13.61
CA ARG A 650 -16.97 2.13 14.84
C ARG A 650 -16.57 3.61 14.77
N ARG A 651 -15.58 3.96 13.95
CA ARG A 651 -14.95 5.30 13.94
C ARG A 651 -15.13 6.08 12.66
N SER A 652 -15.53 5.42 11.57
CA SER A 652 -15.72 6.07 10.27
C SER A 652 -17.20 6.34 10.00
N THR A 653 -17.43 7.20 9.03
CA THR A 653 -18.73 7.51 8.43
C THR A 653 -18.54 7.53 6.92
N ALA A 654 -19.61 7.33 6.16
CA ALA A 654 -19.58 7.55 4.71
C ALA A 654 -19.65 9.05 4.41
N LEU A 655 -19.06 9.52 3.30
CA LEU A 655 -19.10 10.95 2.95
C LEU A 655 -20.52 11.44 2.68
N GLU A 656 -21.41 10.58 2.17
CA GLU A 656 -22.83 10.90 1.95
C GLU A 656 -23.54 11.33 3.23
N GLN A 657 -23.10 10.83 4.40
CA GLN A 657 -23.72 11.21 5.67
C GLN A 657 -23.37 12.65 6.08
N TRP A 658 -22.33 13.23 5.49
CA TRP A 658 -21.91 14.62 5.74
C TRP A 658 -22.75 15.64 4.98
N LEU A 659 -23.66 15.21 4.09
CA LEU A 659 -24.45 16.10 3.25
C LEU A 659 -25.17 17.25 4.00
N PRO A 660 -25.77 17.03 5.19
CA PRO A 660 -26.37 18.12 5.94
C PRO A 660 -25.37 19.23 6.29
N LEU A 661 -24.10 18.88 6.54
CA LEU A 661 -23.03 19.81 6.85
C LEU A 661 -22.42 20.41 5.57
N LEU A 662 -22.20 19.60 4.53
CA LEU A 662 -21.61 20.04 3.26
C LEU A 662 -22.45 21.10 2.55
N THR A 663 -23.77 21.10 2.77
CA THR A 663 -24.70 22.09 2.18
C THR A 663 -24.82 23.38 3.00
N THR A 664 -23.90 23.65 3.93
CA THR A 664 -23.87 24.90 4.70
C THR A 664 -23.54 26.08 3.78
N PRO A 665 -24.44 27.09 3.65
CA PRO A 665 -24.19 28.26 2.81
C PRO A 665 -22.96 29.06 3.26
N GLY A 666 -22.16 29.52 2.30
CA GLY A 666 -20.98 30.36 2.55
C GLY A 666 -19.71 29.61 2.99
N CYS A 667 -19.75 28.28 3.08
CA CYS A 667 -18.58 27.45 3.40
C CYS A 667 -17.94 26.84 2.15
N HIS A 668 -16.62 26.65 2.20
CA HIS A 668 -15.86 25.93 1.17
C HIS A 668 -15.19 24.71 1.76
N PHE A 669 -15.48 23.52 1.23
CA PHE A 669 -14.97 22.27 1.78
C PHE A 669 -13.70 21.80 1.05
N VAL A 670 -12.71 21.37 1.83
CA VAL A 670 -11.43 20.86 1.36
C VAL A 670 -11.26 19.42 1.82
N ASN A 671 -11.01 18.51 0.88
CA ASN A 671 -10.76 17.10 1.20
C ASN A 671 -9.39 16.94 1.85
N LEU A 672 -9.37 16.50 3.12
CA LEU A 672 -8.18 16.10 3.87
C LEU A 672 -8.15 14.59 4.18
N GLN A 673 -9.06 13.82 3.59
CA GLN A 673 -9.10 12.37 3.72
C GLN A 673 -7.94 11.74 2.95
N TYR A 674 -7.05 11.09 3.68
CA TYR A 674 -5.96 10.30 3.11
C TYR A 674 -6.44 8.94 2.60
N GLY A 675 -5.67 8.37 1.68
CA GLY A 675 -6.02 7.14 0.97
C GLY A 675 -6.97 7.39 -0.20
N GLU A 676 -7.52 6.30 -0.76
CA GLU A 676 -8.41 6.36 -1.91
C GLU A 676 -9.77 6.97 -1.50
N SER A 677 -9.95 8.26 -1.78
CA SER A 677 -11.18 9.04 -1.48
C SER A 677 -11.74 9.80 -2.69
N GLN A 678 -10.99 9.88 -3.78
CA GLN A 678 -11.36 10.68 -4.94
C GLN A 678 -12.66 10.22 -5.63
N PRO A 679 -12.92 8.91 -5.83
CA PRO A 679 -14.18 8.46 -6.44
C PRO A 679 -15.40 8.85 -5.60
N GLU A 680 -15.32 8.65 -4.28
CA GLU A 680 -16.37 9.01 -3.31
C GLU A 680 -16.62 10.53 -3.29
N VAL A 681 -15.55 11.33 -3.30
CA VAL A 681 -15.65 12.79 -3.35
C VAL A 681 -16.31 13.27 -4.64
N LEU A 682 -15.93 12.71 -5.80
CA LEU A 682 -16.50 13.07 -7.09
C LEU A 682 -17.99 12.70 -7.18
N ASP A 683 -18.36 11.50 -6.74
CA ASP A 683 -19.76 11.05 -6.71
C ASP A 683 -20.61 12.01 -5.86
N VAL A 684 -20.23 12.21 -4.59
CA VAL A 684 -20.98 13.05 -3.66
C VAL A 684 -21.06 14.49 -4.17
N SER A 685 -19.94 15.09 -4.59
CA SER A 685 -19.93 16.46 -5.12
C SER A 685 -20.80 16.62 -6.36
N SER A 686 -20.81 15.64 -7.28
CA SER A 686 -21.61 15.70 -8.50
C SER A 686 -23.12 15.59 -8.22
N ARG A 687 -23.51 14.72 -7.28
CA ARG A 687 -24.92 14.48 -6.94
C ARG A 687 -25.58 15.64 -6.22
N VAL A 688 -24.83 16.37 -5.39
CA VAL A 688 -25.39 17.41 -4.51
C VAL A 688 -25.03 18.83 -4.93
N GLY A 689 -24.22 18.99 -5.96
CA GLY A 689 -23.83 20.30 -6.49
C GLY A 689 -22.93 21.12 -5.57
N VAL A 690 -22.33 20.51 -4.54
CA VAL A 690 -21.36 21.17 -3.65
C VAL A 690 -19.95 20.71 -4.01
N PRO A 691 -19.08 21.59 -4.50
CA PRO A 691 -17.71 21.22 -4.83
C PRO A 691 -16.90 21.01 -3.54
N ILE A 692 -16.37 19.80 -3.36
CA ILE A 692 -15.36 19.50 -2.34
C ILE A 692 -14.00 19.56 -3.05
N LYS A 693 -13.19 20.55 -2.70
CA LYS A 693 -11.92 20.77 -3.37
C LYS A 693 -10.88 19.77 -2.89
N HIS A 694 -10.22 19.10 -3.82
CA HIS A 694 -9.11 18.18 -3.54
C HIS A 694 -7.88 18.61 -4.35
N TRP A 695 -6.70 18.55 -3.72
CA TRP A 695 -5.40 18.84 -4.34
C TRP A 695 -4.54 17.57 -4.30
N LEU A 696 -4.40 16.91 -5.45
CA LEU A 696 -3.68 15.64 -5.61
C LEU A 696 -2.19 15.70 -5.26
N GLU A 697 -1.60 16.89 -5.36
CA GLU A 697 -0.19 17.13 -5.04
C GLU A 697 0.13 17.07 -3.54
N VAL A 698 -0.88 17.13 -2.67
CA VAL A 698 -0.70 17.00 -1.22
C VAL A 698 -1.11 15.60 -0.78
N ASN A 699 -0.13 14.74 -0.54
CA ASN A 699 -0.36 13.37 -0.11
C ASN A 699 0.25 13.10 1.28
N PRO A 700 -0.57 13.05 2.36
CA PRO A 700 -0.08 12.77 3.71
C PRO A 700 0.49 11.37 3.91
N ILE A 701 0.29 10.45 2.95
CA ILE A 701 0.97 9.14 2.96
C ILE A 701 2.46 9.32 2.67
N VAL A 702 2.83 10.33 1.86
CA VAL A 702 4.21 10.56 1.42
C VAL A 702 4.85 11.73 2.19
N ASP A 703 4.12 12.83 2.35
CA ASP A 703 4.65 14.08 2.90
C ASP A 703 3.65 14.72 3.88
N LEU A 704 3.93 14.56 5.17
CA LEU A 704 3.13 15.18 6.23
C LEU A 704 3.43 16.67 6.41
N ASP A 705 4.58 17.16 5.93
CA ASP A 705 4.97 18.56 6.09
C ASP A 705 4.21 19.47 5.11
N ALA A 706 4.11 19.05 3.84
CA ALA A 706 3.26 19.71 2.85
C ALA A 706 1.78 19.66 3.27
N PHE A 707 1.33 18.56 3.85
CA PHE A 707 -0.03 18.42 4.37
C PHE A 707 -0.30 19.33 5.57
N ALA A 708 0.66 19.46 6.49
CA ALA A 708 0.59 20.40 7.60
C ALA A 708 0.48 21.86 7.14
N ALA A 709 1.16 22.23 6.05
CA ALA A 709 1.06 23.56 5.46
C ALA A 709 -0.34 23.84 4.87
N LEU A 710 -0.94 22.87 4.18
CA LEU A 710 -2.32 22.98 3.69
C LEU A 710 -3.29 23.12 4.87
N ILE A 711 -3.21 22.23 5.86
CA ILE A 711 -4.08 22.27 7.04
C ILE A 711 -3.99 23.61 7.76
N SER A 712 -2.77 24.11 7.96
CA SER A 712 -2.51 25.38 8.65
C SER A 712 -3.04 26.62 7.91
N ALA A 713 -3.45 26.47 6.64
CA ALA A 713 -4.05 27.51 5.84
C ALA A 713 -5.60 27.53 5.90
N LEU A 714 -6.22 26.54 6.58
CA LEU A 714 -7.67 26.41 6.72
C LEU A 714 -8.20 27.16 7.96
N ASP A 715 -9.50 27.46 7.96
CA ASP A 715 -10.18 28.18 9.04
C ASP A 715 -10.78 27.23 10.11
N LEU A 716 -11.03 25.98 9.72
CA LEU A 716 -11.60 24.92 10.54
C LEU A 716 -11.24 23.56 9.94
N VAL A 717 -10.98 22.56 10.79
CA VAL A 717 -10.93 21.14 10.39
C VAL A 717 -12.01 20.37 11.14
N ILE A 718 -12.78 19.55 10.43
CA ILE A 718 -13.77 18.65 11.03
C ILE A 718 -13.36 17.23 10.64
N SER A 719 -12.99 16.41 11.62
CA SER A 719 -12.46 15.07 11.34
C SER A 719 -12.99 14.05 12.31
N VAL A 720 -13.16 12.81 11.85
CA VAL A 720 -13.21 11.65 12.76
C VAL A 720 -11.87 11.49 13.47
N ASP A 721 -11.86 10.73 14.57
CA ASP A 721 -10.64 10.36 15.30
C ASP A 721 -9.66 9.60 14.37
N ASN A 722 -8.69 10.32 13.78
CA ASN A 722 -7.62 9.82 12.92
C ASN A 722 -6.40 10.77 12.95
N SER A 723 -5.33 10.47 12.19
CA SER A 723 -4.12 11.30 12.18
C SER A 723 -4.32 12.75 11.71
N THR A 724 -5.26 12.99 10.78
CA THR A 724 -5.62 14.36 10.33
C THR A 724 -6.16 15.19 11.48
N LEU A 725 -6.98 14.60 12.35
CA LEU A 725 -7.51 15.27 13.54
C LEU A 725 -6.38 15.74 14.47
N HIS A 726 -5.47 14.82 14.81
CA HIS A 726 -4.34 15.09 15.69
C HIS A 726 -3.42 16.17 15.10
N LEU A 727 -3.11 16.08 13.80
CA LEU A 727 -2.24 17.04 13.12
C LEU A 727 -2.86 18.45 13.11
N ALA A 728 -4.13 18.58 12.74
CA ALA A 728 -4.82 19.87 12.69
C ALA A 728 -4.89 20.55 14.06
N ALA A 729 -5.25 19.77 15.09
CA ALA A 729 -5.32 20.26 16.46
C ALA A 729 -3.93 20.65 16.99
N ALA A 730 -2.89 19.88 16.69
CA ALA A 730 -1.52 20.17 17.10
C ALA A 730 -0.91 21.41 16.41
N LEU A 731 -1.34 21.72 15.18
CA LEU A 731 -1.00 22.95 14.46
C LEU A 731 -1.75 24.20 14.98
N GLY A 732 -2.70 24.00 15.89
CA GLY A 732 -3.54 25.07 16.45
C GLY A 732 -4.61 25.59 15.51
N VAL A 733 -4.96 24.82 14.48
CA VAL A 733 -6.13 25.11 13.65
C VAL A 733 -7.38 24.77 14.46
N PRO A 734 -8.41 25.63 14.52
CA PRO A 734 -9.68 25.28 15.13
C PRO A 734 -10.17 23.94 14.58
N THR A 735 -10.45 22.98 15.46
CA THR A 735 -10.73 21.61 15.05
C THR A 735 -11.95 21.04 15.78
N TRP A 736 -12.82 20.34 15.06
CA TRP A 736 -13.94 19.56 15.60
C TRP A 736 -13.69 18.07 15.40
N GLY A 737 -13.55 17.35 16.52
CA GLY A 737 -13.29 15.91 16.53
C GLY A 737 -14.55 15.09 16.72
N LEU A 738 -14.91 14.30 15.72
CA LEU A 738 -16.08 13.42 15.77
C LEU A 738 -15.67 12.09 16.39
N VAL A 739 -16.18 11.80 17.58
CA VAL A 739 -15.79 10.63 18.37
C VAL A 739 -17.02 9.78 18.68
N THR A 740 -16.92 8.49 18.41
CA THR A 740 -18.00 7.52 18.66
C THR A 740 -17.67 6.65 19.87
N PHE A 741 -18.64 6.52 20.78
CA PHE A 741 -18.59 5.62 21.92
C PHE A 741 -19.49 4.39 21.70
N PRO A 742 -19.06 3.17 22.04
CA PRO A 742 -17.70 2.80 22.45
C PRO A 742 -16.76 2.64 21.25
N SER A 743 -15.49 2.98 21.42
CA SER A 743 -14.43 2.65 20.46
C SER A 743 -13.07 2.46 21.14
N ALA A 744 -12.20 1.67 20.52
CA ALA A 744 -10.87 1.35 21.04
C ALA A 744 -9.93 2.58 21.11
N SER A 745 -10.28 3.69 20.46
CA SER A 745 -9.51 4.94 20.53
C SER A 745 -10.04 5.95 21.54
N TYR A 746 -11.22 5.69 22.10
CA TYR A 746 -11.94 6.63 22.96
C TYR A 746 -11.17 7.01 24.23
N TRP A 747 -10.28 6.12 24.69
CA TRP A 747 -9.41 6.36 25.85
C TRP A 747 -8.54 7.62 25.70
N ARG A 748 -8.20 8.05 24.48
CA ARG A 748 -7.36 9.22 24.22
C ARG A 748 -7.98 10.51 24.75
N TRP A 749 -9.31 10.56 24.83
CA TRP A 749 -10.03 11.80 25.05
C TRP A 749 -10.38 12.05 26.51
N PHE A 750 -10.28 11.03 27.36
CA PHE A 750 -10.67 11.00 28.78
C PHE A 750 -12.14 11.42 29.02
N GLY A 751 -12.80 10.79 29.99
CA GLY A 751 -14.16 11.15 30.43
C GLY A 751 -15.19 11.42 29.31
N ASP A 752 -16.19 12.22 29.66
CA ASP A 752 -17.36 12.51 28.82
C ASP A 752 -17.46 13.97 28.34
N GLY A 753 -16.48 14.82 28.68
CA GLY A 753 -16.47 16.23 28.31
C GLY A 753 -16.14 16.49 26.83
N ASP A 754 -16.51 17.68 26.33
CA ASP A 754 -16.23 18.13 24.96
C ASP A 754 -14.79 18.66 24.77
N GLU A 755 -14.02 18.81 25.85
CA GLU A 755 -12.66 19.35 25.81
C GLU A 755 -11.63 18.24 25.58
N SER A 756 -10.55 18.57 24.86
CA SER A 756 -9.44 17.64 24.66
C SER A 756 -8.36 17.84 25.72
N PRO A 757 -7.85 16.76 26.32
CA PRO A 757 -6.74 16.85 27.27
C PRO A 757 -5.39 17.15 26.59
N TRP A 758 -5.30 16.98 25.26
CA TRP A 758 -4.06 17.16 24.50
C TRP A 758 -4.00 18.46 23.70
N TYR A 759 -5.16 19.03 23.34
CA TYR A 759 -5.24 20.11 22.36
C TYR A 759 -6.29 21.15 22.76
N THR A 760 -5.87 22.39 22.96
CA THR A 760 -6.80 23.49 23.29
C THR A 760 -7.58 23.98 22.06
N ALA A 761 -7.09 23.74 20.84
CA ALA A 761 -7.79 24.07 19.60
C ALA A 761 -8.86 23.04 19.18
N LEU A 762 -8.96 21.90 19.88
CA LEU A 762 -9.88 20.81 19.57
C LEU A 762 -11.11 20.85 20.47
N ARG A 763 -12.29 20.82 19.85
CA ARG A 763 -13.56 20.51 20.51
C ARG A 763 -14.08 19.16 20.05
N LEU A 764 -14.44 18.29 20.98
CA LEU A 764 -14.97 16.96 20.72
C LEU A 764 -16.49 17.00 20.54
N TRP A 765 -16.97 16.19 19.61
CA TRP A 765 -18.38 15.95 19.32
C TRP A 765 -18.62 14.45 19.45
N ARG A 766 -19.36 14.07 20.49
CA ARG A 766 -19.53 12.67 20.90
C ARG A 766 -20.90 12.14 20.49
N LYS A 767 -20.96 10.88 20.06
CA LYS A 767 -22.20 10.10 19.85
C LYS A 767 -22.07 8.68 20.37
N GLN A 768 -23.20 8.03 20.64
CA GLN A 768 -23.24 6.58 20.82
C GLN A 768 -23.12 5.88 19.47
N LEU A 769 -22.55 4.68 19.42
CA LEU A 769 -22.33 3.90 18.21
C LEU A 769 -23.66 3.60 17.50
N ALA A 770 -24.72 3.35 18.28
CA ALA A 770 -26.07 3.11 17.80
C ALA A 770 -26.75 4.37 17.23
N ASP A 771 -26.31 5.57 17.59
CA ASP A 771 -26.92 6.80 17.11
C ASP A 771 -26.60 7.00 15.61
N PRO A 772 -27.54 7.51 14.81
CA PRO A 772 -27.27 7.86 13.42
C PRO A 772 -26.36 9.10 13.33
N TRP A 773 -25.54 9.15 12.29
CA TRP A 773 -24.65 10.29 12.01
C TRP A 773 -25.41 11.57 11.67
N ASP A 774 -26.59 11.45 11.04
CA ASP A 774 -27.38 12.58 10.53
C ASP A 774 -27.72 13.63 11.61
N GLU A 775 -27.99 13.19 12.84
CA GLU A 775 -28.30 14.11 13.93
C GLU A 775 -27.08 14.94 14.35
N MET A 776 -25.91 14.30 14.45
CA MET A 776 -24.67 15.00 14.73
C MET A 776 -24.38 16.04 13.65
N PHE A 777 -24.50 15.67 12.36
CA PHE A 777 -24.23 16.60 11.26
C PHE A 777 -25.22 17.77 11.19
N ARG A 778 -26.50 17.55 11.54
CA ARG A 778 -27.47 18.65 11.69
C ARG A 778 -27.07 19.63 12.80
N ARG A 779 -26.63 19.14 13.96
CA ARG A 779 -26.14 19.99 15.06
C ARG A 779 -24.87 20.75 14.68
N LEU A 780 -23.93 20.07 14.03
CA LEU A 780 -22.69 20.67 13.52
C LEU A 780 -22.98 21.79 12.50
N ARG A 781 -23.93 21.57 11.59
CA ARG A 781 -24.38 22.57 10.61
C ARG A 781 -24.84 23.85 11.30
N THR A 782 -25.72 23.76 12.29
CA THR A 782 -26.22 24.95 13.01
C THR A 782 -25.10 25.77 13.65
N VAL A 783 -24.12 25.09 14.26
CA VAL A 783 -22.94 25.77 14.84
C VAL A 783 -22.06 26.39 13.75
N LEU A 784 -21.89 25.72 12.61
CA LEU A 784 -21.13 26.24 11.48
C LEU A 784 -21.81 27.46 10.85
N GLU A 785 -23.13 27.43 10.66
CA GLU A 785 -23.93 28.56 10.18
C GLU A 785 -23.79 29.78 11.09
N THR A 786 -23.80 29.56 12.40
CA THR A 786 -23.60 30.63 13.40
C THR A 786 -22.20 31.24 13.28
N ARG A 787 -21.18 30.40 13.05
CA ARG A 787 -19.79 30.83 12.84
C ARG A 787 -19.64 31.62 11.54
N VAL A 788 -20.29 31.21 10.46
CA VAL A 788 -20.31 31.93 9.17
C VAL A 788 -20.97 33.30 9.33
N ALA A 789 -22.14 33.36 10.00
CA ALA A 789 -22.86 34.60 10.24
C ALA A 789 -22.04 35.59 11.08
N ALA A 790 -21.38 35.11 12.15
CA ALA A 790 -20.50 35.94 12.98
C ALA A 790 -19.29 36.48 12.20
N ALA A 791 -18.66 35.65 11.36
CA ALA A 791 -17.54 36.07 10.52
C ALA A 791 -17.96 37.11 9.45
N SER A 792 -19.22 37.08 9.00
CA SER A 792 -19.76 38.03 8.03
C SER A 792 -20.20 39.37 8.65
N ALA A 793 -20.41 39.41 9.97
CA ALA A 793 -20.91 40.57 10.70
C ALA A 793 -19.80 41.50 11.25
N THR A 794 -18.54 41.06 11.24
CA THR A 794 -17.38 41.89 11.62
C THR A 794 -16.97 42.76 10.43
N PRO A 795 -17.10 44.10 10.48
CA PRO A 795 -16.65 44.97 9.40
C PRO A 795 -15.13 44.84 9.24
N SER A 796 -14.69 44.70 7.99
CA SER A 796 -13.29 44.66 7.56
C SER A 796 -12.47 45.87 8.00
#